data_AF-A0AA41Q784-F1
#
_entry.id   AF-A0AA41Q784-F1
#
_cell.length_a   1.000
_cell.length_b   1.000
_cell.length_c   1.000
_cell.angle_alpha   90.00
_cell.angle_beta   90.00
_cell.angle_gamma   90.00
#
_symmetry.space_group_name_H-M   'P 1'
#
loop_
_entity.id
_entity.type
_entity.pdbx_description
1 polymer ?
#
loop_
_entity_poly.entity_id
_entity_poly.type
_entity_poly.pdbx_seq_one_letter_code
_entity_poly.pdbx_strand_id
1 'polypeptide(L)'
;MTDATTNLLWHAGRALGADILARLETPAPQPHAAAEPLPPAVLEDALRHGDAQRVIGTFHGAAATARTGKGTAPDPGTLLRLLERDDPETNEVLFRQSGWPALRQAVLGQQRHAPHPAPHTDPAADPAATETPVPLAPSLRDRIFAVGGLEDLQAALSAADPDLVFWALAGTRSGGAHGGPMARVRACVTLDDAGRTAQLRHILKNFPIELPAGAPPEAYEQLHARRPRALIRQYLDEAYGDVALCAKLARARKASNGRALVRDVLVPPWAMLAARHAETPLPWGAAVALLEDTRCPAELRTALLRTHPRAVQMVPTPGPEVLAVCADLGEDQLTKKVLLQGVAAGSVDAAQLVYACRPARLALTSLVHGGIEAVATQAEAIETVRHLLASGTADRPESWRDLYAALPTFPGSPAELLTASPRPDDAAPTDELPILSGQSAWAYAVLLGIAGPESTTPALRFLDDARLAPLAGTREIPHHLAGHILRHSGPVARRVLAGNPDVRPDLLEQLVIGGDQAIASAAYRNPRCPFALRQYILSLDGIDDGLRAELLRSYRDQDLWPLLASPDAELLRHVVQARRHDPYAQWAALRAAHRLAELHGVSALEGLPSVPEIDAARQHGSIAPLTEALQTCDLEWAKALVEATGIPYRRTPEGIVAALADPGLDWRAVAAAGRHRDASDQIGHVLKQRPDYPVELALQQIPPQRTSERAHPVADSRLGELHRSYVTAALPGTPVVWADGVRLLRAGTLTTAEFLAASPAYTVVQCAASYPPLAREVARYLRTELGDSVDAWVVAARMLGHGVLPTLPEVTATAKAAV
;
A
#
# COMPACT_ATOMS: atom_id res chain seq x y z
N MET A 1 -2.26 9.07 -10.29
CA MET A 1 -1.46 9.24 -11.51
C MET A 1 -0.33 8.22 -11.48
N THR A 2 -0.19 7.38 -12.51
CA THR A 2 0.89 6.37 -12.58
C THR A 2 2.25 7.04 -12.81
N ASP A 3 3.35 6.39 -12.43
CA ASP A 3 4.73 6.88 -12.63
C ASP A 3 5.02 7.32 -14.07
N ALA A 4 4.41 6.66 -15.06
CA ALA A 4 4.54 7.01 -16.48
C ALA A 4 3.90 8.37 -16.83
N THR A 5 2.82 8.76 -16.14
CA THR A 5 2.17 10.07 -16.32
C THR A 5 3.10 11.19 -15.82
N THR A 6 3.70 10.99 -14.64
CA THR A 6 4.67 11.93 -14.05
C THR A 6 5.92 12.05 -14.91
N ASN A 7 6.40 10.95 -15.49
CA ASN A 7 7.55 10.95 -16.40
C ASN A 7 7.23 11.61 -17.74
N LEU A 8 6.01 11.49 -18.27
CA LEU A 8 5.62 12.20 -19.48
C LEU A 8 5.55 13.73 -19.24
N LEU A 9 4.99 14.16 -18.11
CA LEU A 9 4.96 15.57 -17.68
C LEU A 9 6.37 16.18 -17.51
N TRP A 10 7.33 15.38 -17.07
CA TRP A 10 8.74 15.78 -16.99
C TRP A 10 9.31 16.22 -18.35
N HIS A 11 8.82 15.63 -19.45
CA HIS A 11 9.32 15.87 -20.80
C HIS A 11 8.62 17.03 -21.54
N ALA A 12 7.44 17.45 -21.08
CA ALA A 12 6.70 18.61 -21.63
C ALA A 12 7.45 19.95 -21.42
N GLY A 13 8.29 20.06 -20.39
CA GLY A 13 8.88 21.33 -19.95
C GLY A 13 7.98 22.07 -18.95
N ARG A 14 8.53 23.04 -18.20
CA ARG A 14 7.84 23.60 -17.02
C ARG A 14 6.51 24.30 -17.32
N ALA A 15 6.43 25.09 -18.37
CA ALA A 15 5.22 25.85 -18.70
C ALA A 15 4.10 24.91 -19.18
N LEU A 16 4.39 24.13 -20.23
CA LEU A 16 3.46 23.15 -20.77
C LEU A 16 3.05 22.08 -19.74
N GLY A 17 3.99 21.63 -18.89
CA GLY A 17 3.72 20.68 -17.81
C GLY A 17 2.77 21.21 -16.74
N ALA A 18 2.82 22.51 -16.42
CA ALA A 18 1.88 23.14 -15.49
C ALA A 18 0.46 23.18 -16.06
N ASP A 19 0.33 23.51 -17.35
CA ASP A 19 -0.96 23.54 -18.03
C ASP A 19 -1.58 22.14 -18.17
N ILE A 20 -0.77 21.13 -18.47
CA ILE A 20 -1.22 19.72 -18.50
C ILE A 20 -1.66 19.26 -17.10
N LEU A 21 -0.92 19.59 -16.04
CA LEU A 21 -1.29 19.24 -14.66
C LEU A 21 -2.64 19.86 -14.27
N ALA A 22 -2.83 21.15 -14.52
CA ALA A 22 -4.10 21.83 -14.26
C ALA A 22 -5.28 21.17 -15.00
N ARG A 23 -5.04 20.71 -16.24
CA ARG A 23 -6.04 20.00 -17.05
C ARG A 23 -6.31 18.57 -16.59
N LEU A 24 -5.29 17.87 -16.08
CA LEU A 24 -5.41 16.52 -15.53
C LEU A 24 -6.10 16.51 -14.16
N GLU A 25 -5.94 17.58 -13.37
CA GLU A 25 -6.61 17.79 -12.08
C GLU A 25 -8.08 18.19 -12.22
N THR A 26 -8.47 18.72 -13.39
CA THR A 26 -9.87 18.95 -13.70
C THR A 26 -10.55 17.59 -13.90
N PRO A 27 -11.57 17.22 -13.11
CA PRO A 27 -12.26 15.96 -13.30
C PRO A 27 -12.79 15.92 -14.73
N ALA A 28 -12.45 14.86 -15.47
CA ALA A 28 -13.01 14.65 -16.80
C ALA A 28 -14.55 14.71 -16.69
N PRO A 29 -15.28 15.22 -17.71
CA PRO A 29 -16.70 14.90 -17.82
C PRO A 29 -16.83 13.39 -17.65
N GLN A 30 -17.71 12.97 -16.73
CA GLN A 30 -17.81 11.58 -16.29
C GLN A 30 -17.66 10.67 -17.50
N PRO A 31 -16.70 9.73 -17.53
CA PRO A 31 -16.78 8.67 -18.51
C PRO A 31 -18.19 8.09 -18.38
N HIS A 32 -18.89 7.91 -19.51
CA HIS A 32 -20.13 7.14 -19.54
C HIS A 32 -19.96 5.96 -18.59
N ALA A 33 -20.88 5.87 -17.63
CA ALA A 33 -20.83 4.97 -16.47
C ALA A 33 -20.05 3.69 -16.80
N ALA A 34 -19.08 3.33 -15.94
CA ALA A 34 -18.41 2.04 -15.99
C ALA A 34 -19.45 1.01 -16.43
N ALA A 35 -19.20 0.40 -17.61
CA ALA A 35 -20.22 -0.39 -18.31
C ALA A 35 -20.93 -1.27 -17.28
N GLU A 36 -22.22 -1.01 -17.08
CA GLU A 36 -23.01 -1.79 -16.13
C GLU A 36 -22.76 -3.26 -16.45
N PRO A 37 -22.56 -4.12 -15.43
CA PRO A 37 -22.43 -5.55 -15.68
C PRO A 37 -23.61 -5.96 -16.56
N LEU A 38 -23.30 -6.58 -17.71
CA LEU A 38 -24.31 -6.97 -18.68
C LEU A 38 -25.44 -7.70 -17.94
N PRO A 39 -26.72 -7.32 -18.14
CA PRO A 39 -27.82 -7.99 -17.49
C PRO A 39 -27.68 -9.51 -17.68
N PRO A 40 -27.99 -10.35 -16.68
CA PRO A 40 -27.82 -11.80 -16.77
C PRO A 40 -28.40 -12.42 -18.04
N ALA A 41 -29.50 -11.87 -18.57
CA ALA A 41 -30.11 -12.27 -19.83
C ALA A 41 -29.22 -12.00 -21.07
N VAL A 42 -28.48 -10.89 -21.10
CA VAL A 42 -27.55 -10.53 -22.19
C VAL A 42 -26.26 -11.34 -22.10
N LEU A 43 -25.81 -11.63 -20.87
CA LEU A 43 -24.72 -12.56 -20.64
C LEU A 43 -25.11 -13.97 -21.09
N GLU A 44 -26.31 -14.44 -20.75
CA GLU A 44 -26.84 -15.73 -21.22
C GLU A 44 -27.03 -15.77 -22.74
N ASP A 45 -27.42 -14.66 -23.37
CA ASP A 45 -27.58 -14.58 -24.82
C ASP A 45 -26.23 -14.61 -25.54
N ALA A 46 -25.25 -13.81 -25.09
CA ALA A 46 -23.89 -13.83 -25.62
C ALA A 46 -23.21 -15.19 -25.40
N LEU A 47 -23.48 -15.82 -24.24
CA LEU A 47 -23.13 -17.21 -24.01
C LEU A 47 -23.79 -18.09 -25.08
N ARG A 48 -25.12 -18.14 -25.19
CA ARG A 48 -25.85 -19.02 -26.15
C ARG A 48 -25.33 -18.91 -27.59
N HIS A 49 -24.88 -17.73 -28.02
CA HIS A 49 -24.41 -17.48 -29.38
C HIS A 49 -22.89 -17.67 -29.59
N GLY A 50 -22.15 -18.10 -28.57
CA GLY A 50 -20.71 -18.35 -28.70
C GLY A 50 -19.87 -17.07 -28.82
N ASP A 51 -20.40 -15.91 -28.43
CA ASP A 51 -19.69 -14.63 -28.45
C ASP A 51 -18.84 -14.49 -27.17
N ALA A 52 -17.86 -15.38 -27.05
CA ALA A 52 -16.96 -15.45 -25.91
C ALA A 52 -16.28 -14.10 -25.69
N GLN A 53 -15.82 -13.42 -26.76
CA GLN A 53 -15.14 -12.13 -26.67
C GLN A 53 -15.98 -11.04 -26.01
N ARG A 54 -17.31 -11.03 -26.20
CA ARG A 54 -18.21 -10.03 -25.60
C ARG A 54 -18.50 -10.30 -24.13
N VAL A 55 -18.64 -11.57 -23.74
CA VAL A 55 -18.68 -12.02 -22.33
C VAL A 55 -17.34 -11.74 -21.62
N ILE A 56 -16.24 -11.82 -22.37
CA ILE A 56 -14.86 -11.63 -21.91
C ILE A 56 -14.44 -10.16 -21.86
N GLY A 57 -15.01 -9.28 -22.70
CA GLY A 57 -14.80 -7.83 -22.62
C GLY A 57 -15.25 -7.26 -21.27
N THR A 58 -16.36 -7.78 -20.72
CA THR A 58 -16.78 -7.54 -19.34
C THR A 58 -15.81 -8.11 -18.29
N PHE A 59 -15.19 -9.26 -18.56
CA PHE A 59 -14.15 -9.85 -17.68
C PHE A 59 -12.81 -9.12 -17.75
N HIS A 60 -12.45 -8.47 -18.86
CA HIS A 60 -11.25 -7.65 -18.97
C HIS A 60 -11.33 -6.40 -18.09
N GLY A 61 -12.52 -5.78 -18.01
CA GLY A 61 -12.82 -4.74 -17.03
C GLY A 61 -12.68 -5.24 -15.59
N ALA A 62 -13.17 -6.45 -15.31
CA ALA A 62 -13.12 -7.10 -13.98
C ALA A 62 -11.74 -7.67 -13.58
N ALA A 63 -10.89 -8.10 -14.53
CA ALA A 63 -9.58 -8.71 -14.28
C ALA A 63 -8.45 -7.68 -14.17
N ALA A 64 -8.53 -6.57 -14.94
CA ALA A 64 -7.68 -5.40 -14.72
C ALA A 64 -7.98 -4.75 -13.36
N THR A 65 -9.24 -4.81 -12.92
CA THR A 65 -9.65 -4.39 -11.58
C THR A 65 -9.34 -5.45 -10.51
N ALA A 66 -9.40 -6.76 -10.77
CA ALA A 66 -9.06 -7.80 -9.79
C ALA A 66 -7.57 -7.83 -9.40
N ARG A 67 -6.64 -7.46 -10.29
CA ARG A 67 -5.22 -7.23 -9.92
C ARG A 67 -5.03 -6.03 -8.99
N THR A 68 -6.03 -5.14 -8.91
CA THR A 68 -6.09 -3.98 -8.03
C THR A 68 -7.17 -4.11 -6.94
N GLY A 69 -7.72 -5.31 -6.71
CA GLY A 69 -8.77 -5.56 -5.71
C GLY A 69 -10.16 -5.01 -6.04
N LYS A 70 -10.37 -4.39 -7.21
CA LYS A 70 -11.57 -3.63 -7.61
C LYS A 70 -12.60 -4.41 -8.45
N GLY A 71 -12.32 -5.66 -8.79
CA GLY A 71 -13.21 -6.47 -9.62
C GLY A 71 -13.91 -7.53 -8.78
N THR A 72 -15.24 -7.59 -8.83
CA THR A 72 -15.95 -8.79 -8.39
C THR A 72 -15.49 -9.93 -9.28
N ALA A 73 -14.85 -10.95 -8.69
CA ALA A 73 -14.62 -12.20 -9.41
C ALA A 73 -15.97 -12.65 -9.97
N PRO A 74 -16.05 -13.14 -11.23
CA PRO A 74 -17.29 -13.69 -11.76
C PRO A 74 -17.88 -14.67 -10.76
N ASP A 75 -19.20 -14.63 -10.59
CA ASP A 75 -19.84 -15.51 -9.64
C ASP A 75 -19.43 -16.97 -9.98
N PRO A 76 -19.14 -17.80 -8.97
CA PRO A 76 -18.69 -19.16 -9.20
C PRO A 76 -19.61 -19.97 -10.12
N GLY A 77 -20.92 -19.68 -10.11
CA GLY A 77 -21.89 -20.34 -10.99
C GLY A 77 -21.70 -20.00 -12.46
N THR A 78 -21.39 -18.75 -12.79
CA THR A 78 -21.07 -18.34 -14.18
C THR A 78 -19.74 -18.91 -14.65
N LEU A 79 -18.71 -18.96 -13.79
CA LEU A 79 -17.46 -19.64 -14.13
C LEU A 79 -17.66 -21.14 -14.39
N LEU A 80 -18.46 -21.81 -13.55
CA LEU A 80 -18.79 -23.21 -13.73
C LEU A 80 -19.57 -23.43 -15.03
N ARG A 81 -20.58 -22.59 -15.33
CA ARG A 81 -21.31 -22.64 -16.61
C ARG A 81 -20.42 -22.41 -17.83
N LEU A 82 -19.38 -21.59 -17.72
CA LEU A 82 -18.39 -21.38 -18.77
C LEU A 82 -17.49 -22.62 -18.94
N LEU A 83 -17.03 -23.21 -17.84
CA LEU A 83 -16.22 -24.44 -17.85
C LEU A 83 -17.01 -25.65 -18.36
N GLU A 84 -18.30 -25.76 -18.03
CA GLU A 84 -19.20 -26.82 -18.48
C GLU A 84 -19.38 -26.86 -19.99
N ARG A 85 -19.15 -25.74 -20.69
CA ARG A 85 -19.23 -25.66 -22.15
C ARG A 85 -18.00 -26.23 -22.85
N ASP A 86 -16.88 -26.35 -22.11
CA ASP A 86 -15.59 -26.88 -22.58
C ASP A 86 -15.12 -26.30 -23.92
N ASP A 87 -15.35 -24.99 -24.12
CA ASP A 87 -14.95 -24.27 -25.34
C ASP A 87 -13.47 -23.87 -25.28
N PRO A 88 -12.62 -24.24 -26.26
CA PRO A 88 -11.18 -23.99 -26.23
C PRO A 88 -10.78 -22.52 -26.11
N GLU A 89 -11.52 -21.61 -26.76
CA GLU A 89 -11.21 -20.18 -26.73
C GLU A 89 -11.56 -19.57 -25.37
N THR A 90 -12.74 -19.91 -24.85
CA THR A 90 -13.19 -19.54 -23.51
C THR A 90 -12.20 -20.04 -22.45
N ASN A 91 -11.80 -21.30 -22.54
CA ASN A 91 -10.82 -21.94 -21.67
C ASN A 91 -9.47 -21.22 -21.73
N GLU A 92 -8.95 -20.92 -22.91
CA GLU A 92 -7.71 -20.17 -23.06
C GLU A 92 -7.78 -18.80 -22.37
N VAL A 93 -8.89 -18.08 -22.50
CA VAL A 93 -9.04 -16.79 -21.84
C VAL A 93 -9.14 -16.95 -20.32
N LEU A 94 -9.97 -17.87 -19.82
CA LEU A 94 -10.08 -18.15 -18.39
C LEU A 94 -8.72 -18.51 -17.79
N PHE A 95 -7.90 -19.30 -18.50
CA PHE A 95 -6.55 -19.62 -18.08
C PHE A 95 -5.64 -18.39 -18.06
N ARG A 96 -5.63 -17.59 -19.14
CA ARG A 96 -4.75 -16.42 -19.28
C ARG A 96 -5.05 -15.32 -18.27
N GLN A 97 -6.33 -15.14 -17.94
CA GLN A 97 -6.79 -14.03 -17.13
C GLN A 97 -6.87 -14.38 -15.64
N SER A 98 -7.07 -15.65 -15.30
CA SER A 98 -7.16 -16.05 -13.90
C SER A 98 -5.77 -16.11 -13.28
N GLY A 99 -5.60 -15.46 -12.12
CA GLY A 99 -4.50 -15.76 -11.18
C GLY A 99 -4.82 -16.95 -10.28
N TRP A 100 -5.88 -17.70 -10.58
CA TRP A 100 -6.46 -18.68 -9.68
C TRP A 100 -6.00 -20.09 -10.04
N PRO A 101 -5.16 -20.75 -9.20
CA PRO A 101 -4.58 -22.05 -9.55
C PRO A 101 -5.63 -23.14 -9.79
N ALA A 102 -6.72 -23.17 -9.01
CA ALA A 102 -7.78 -24.17 -9.16
C ALA A 102 -8.55 -23.99 -10.47
N LEU A 103 -8.83 -22.75 -10.89
CA LEU A 103 -9.48 -22.48 -12.19
C LEU A 103 -8.55 -22.84 -13.35
N ARG A 104 -7.26 -22.50 -13.28
CA ARG A 104 -6.27 -22.95 -14.27
C ARG A 104 -6.19 -24.49 -14.33
N GLN A 105 -6.22 -25.15 -13.19
CA GLN A 105 -6.28 -26.62 -13.11
C GLN A 105 -7.57 -27.18 -13.70
N ALA A 106 -8.73 -26.55 -13.45
CA ALA A 106 -10.02 -26.97 -13.99
C ALA A 106 -10.08 -26.81 -15.51
N VAL A 107 -9.63 -25.66 -16.02
CA VAL A 107 -9.50 -25.39 -17.46
C VAL A 107 -8.62 -26.44 -18.14
N LEU A 108 -7.42 -26.68 -17.60
CA LEU A 108 -6.50 -27.64 -18.21
C LEU A 108 -6.95 -29.08 -18.02
N GLY A 109 -7.57 -29.39 -16.89
CA GLY A 109 -8.02 -30.73 -16.52
C GLY A 109 -9.29 -31.17 -17.23
N GLN A 110 -9.97 -30.27 -17.95
CA GLN A 110 -11.19 -30.55 -18.72
C GLN A 110 -12.17 -31.38 -17.88
N GLN A 111 -12.29 -31.01 -16.61
CA GLN A 111 -13.15 -31.71 -15.69
C GLN A 111 -14.59 -31.49 -16.15
N ARG A 112 -15.16 -32.48 -16.83
CA ARG A 112 -16.61 -32.55 -17.01
C ARG A 112 -17.22 -32.59 -15.61
N HIS A 113 -17.80 -31.47 -15.16
CA HIS A 113 -18.51 -31.36 -13.88
C HIS A 113 -19.85 -32.11 -13.86
N ALA A 114 -20.09 -33.01 -14.80
CA ALA A 114 -21.14 -33.99 -14.64
C ALA A 114 -20.88 -34.73 -13.31
N PRO A 115 -21.87 -34.80 -12.39
CA PRO A 115 -21.72 -35.56 -11.16
C PRO A 115 -21.22 -36.94 -11.54
N HIS A 116 -20.14 -37.40 -10.90
CA HIS A 116 -19.56 -38.71 -11.16
C HIS A 116 -20.70 -39.72 -11.35
N PRO A 117 -20.81 -40.40 -12.51
CA PRO A 117 -21.75 -41.51 -12.59
C PRO A 117 -21.40 -42.42 -11.43
N ALA A 118 -22.42 -42.82 -10.66
CA ALA A 118 -22.23 -43.63 -9.46
C ALA A 118 -21.24 -44.77 -9.77
N PRO A 119 -20.36 -45.18 -8.83
CA PRO A 119 -19.21 -46.07 -9.07
C PRO A 119 -19.54 -47.47 -9.64
N HIS A 120 -20.79 -47.73 -10.01
CA HIS A 120 -21.31 -48.96 -10.60
C HIS A 120 -22.00 -48.76 -11.95
N THR A 121 -21.92 -47.57 -12.55
CA THR A 121 -22.47 -47.34 -13.89
C THR A 121 -21.49 -47.90 -14.91
N ASP A 122 -21.88 -48.98 -15.60
CA ASP A 122 -21.06 -49.62 -16.63
C ASP A 122 -20.69 -48.58 -17.70
N PRO A 123 -19.40 -48.31 -17.96
CA PRO A 123 -18.97 -47.33 -18.97
C PRO A 123 -19.46 -47.68 -20.38
N ALA A 124 -19.91 -48.92 -20.62
CA ALA A 124 -20.57 -49.30 -21.87
C ALA A 124 -22.02 -48.75 -21.99
N ALA A 125 -22.66 -48.34 -20.88
CA ALA A 125 -24.05 -47.91 -20.84
C ALA A 125 -24.25 -46.40 -21.04
N ASP A 126 -23.19 -45.59 -20.88
CA ASP A 126 -23.22 -44.15 -21.12
C ASP A 126 -22.25 -43.76 -22.25
N PRO A 127 -22.72 -43.72 -23.52
CA PRO A 127 -21.88 -43.35 -24.66
C PRO A 127 -21.32 -41.93 -24.56
N ALA A 128 -21.88 -41.06 -23.70
CA ALA A 128 -21.33 -39.74 -23.43
C ALA A 128 -20.03 -39.81 -22.60
N ALA A 129 -19.79 -40.90 -21.84
CA ALA A 129 -18.55 -41.10 -21.09
C ALA A 129 -17.33 -41.43 -21.97
N THR A 130 -17.55 -41.81 -23.24
CA THR A 130 -16.50 -42.12 -24.22
C THR A 130 -16.11 -40.97 -25.14
N GLU A 131 -16.75 -39.81 -25.06
CA GLU A 131 -16.31 -38.65 -25.84
C GLU A 131 -14.93 -38.20 -25.39
N THR A 132 -13.98 -38.21 -26.33
CA THR A 132 -12.64 -37.68 -26.15
C THR A 132 -12.71 -36.22 -25.69
N PRO A 133 -11.90 -35.82 -24.67
CA PRO A 133 -11.84 -34.45 -24.21
C PRO A 133 -11.53 -33.49 -25.38
N VAL A 134 -12.15 -32.31 -25.39
CA VAL A 134 -11.93 -31.30 -26.44
C VAL A 134 -10.47 -30.86 -26.38
N PRO A 135 -9.67 -30.85 -27.46
CA PRO A 135 -8.27 -30.45 -27.37
C PRO A 135 -8.12 -29.00 -26.90
N LEU A 136 -7.10 -28.73 -26.05
CA LEU A 136 -6.74 -27.37 -25.65
C LEU A 136 -6.39 -26.52 -26.88
N ALA A 137 -6.70 -25.22 -26.83
CA ALA A 137 -6.30 -24.29 -27.86
C ALA A 137 -4.77 -24.37 -28.10
N PRO A 138 -4.29 -24.53 -29.35
CA PRO A 138 -2.86 -24.66 -29.64
C PRO A 138 -2.02 -23.50 -29.07
N SER A 139 -2.55 -22.27 -29.15
CA SER A 139 -2.00 -21.05 -28.56
C SER A 139 -1.74 -21.16 -27.06
N LEU A 140 -2.68 -21.74 -26.31
CA LEU A 140 -2.53 -21.95 -24.87
C LEU A 140 -1.44 -22.98 -24.57
N ARG A 141 -1.46 -24.10 -25.30
CA ARG A 141 -0.50 -25.20 -25.17
C ARG A 141 0.92 -24.70 -25.45
N ASP A 142 1.11 -24.00 -26.57
CA ASP A 142 2.42 -23.44 -26.97
C ASP A 142 2.93 -22.42 -25.96
N ARG A 143 2.03 -21.60 -25.40
CA ARG A 143 2.40 -20.64 -24.35
C ARG A 143 2.88 -21.31 -23.08
N ILE A 144 2.18 -22.35 -22.59
CA ILE A 144 2.60 -23.08 -21.38
C ILE A 144 3.99 -23.69 -21.59
N PHE A 145 4.29 -24.16 -22.81
CA PHE A 145 5.62 -24.67 -23.15
C PHE A 145 6.70 -23.58 -23.31
N ALA A 146 6.35 -22.44 -23.89
CA ALA A 146 7.32 -21.38 -24.23
C ALA A 146 7.65 -20.45 -23.05
N VAL A 147 6.66 -20.13 -22.22
CA VAL A 147 6.73 -19.06 -21.21
C VAL A 147 6.50 -19.58 -19.79
N GLY A 148 6.02 -20.82 -19.65
CA GLY A 148 5.41 -21.37 -18.44
C GLY A 148 6.15 -21.01 -17.15
N GLY A 149 5.55 -20.09 -16.39
CA GLY A 149 5.95 -19.87 -15.01
C GLY A 149 5.71 -21.14 -14.19
N LEU A 150 6.34 -21.23 -13.03
CA LEU A 150 6.18 -22.37 -12.12
C LEU A 150 4.70 -22.68 -11.82
N GLU A 151 3.84 -21.65 -11.75
CA GLU A 151 2.39 -21.78 -11.54
C GLU A 151 1.66 -22.46 -12.69
N ASP A 152 2.04 -22.17 -13.95
CA ASP A 152 1.42 -22.76 -15.13
C ASP A 152 1.79 -24.24 -15.24
N LEU A 153 3.04 -24.58 -14.93
CA LEU A 153 3.49 -25.98 -14.83
C LEU A 153 2.76 -26.73 -13.71
N GLN A 154 2.48 -26.08 -12.58
CA GLN A 154 1.67 -26.69 -11.51
C GLN A 154 0.23 -26.94 -11.93
N ALA A 155 -0.38 -26.00 -12.66
CA ALA A 155 -1.72 -26.20 -13.20
C ALA A 155 -1.73 -27.35 -14.22
N ALA A 156 -0.69 -27.44 -15.06
CA ALA A 156 -0.54 -28.48 -16.06
C ALA A 156 -0.38 -29.89 -15.48
N LEU A 157 -0.01 -30.06 -14.21
CA LEU A 157 -0.07 -31.37 -13.53
C LEU A 157 -1.50 -31.93 -13.43
N SER A 158 -2.51 -31.06 -13.52
CA SER A 158 -3.92 -31.48 -13.52
C SER A 158 -4.51 -31.58 -14.94
N ALA A 159 -3.72 -31.38 -16.00
CA ALA A 159 -4.22 -31.33 -17.36
C ALA A 159 -4.75 -32.69 -17.86
N ALA A 160 -5.75 -32.65 -18.74
CA ALA A 160 -6.22 -33.83 -19.47
C ALA A 160 -5.26 -34.21 -20.62
N ASP A 161 -4.52 -33.25 -21.16
CA ASP A 161 -3.52 -33.46 -22.21
C ASP A 161 -2.28 -34.17 -21.65
N PRO A 162 -2.01 -35.44 -22.04
CA PRO A 162 -0.91 -36.23 -21.49
C PRO A 162 0.46 -35.64 -21.84
N ASP A 163 0.59 -34.88 -22.93
CA ASP A 163 1.88 -34.29 -23.30
C ASP A 163 2.23 -33.13 -22.35
N LEU A 164 1.26 -32.25 -22.05
CA LEU A 164 1.44 -31.18 -21.05
C LEU A 164 1.73 -31.75 -19.67
N VAL A 165 1.03 -32.81 -19.27
CA VAL A 165 1.24 -33.50 -18.00
C VAL A 165 2.66 -34.08 -17.90
N PHE A 166 3.15 -34.74 -18.95
CA PHE A 166 4.51 -35.28 -18.99
C PHE A 166 5.55 -34.17 -18.77
N TRP A 167 5.42 -33.06 -19.49
CA TRP A 167 6.35 -31.93 -19.37
C TRP A 167 6.25 -31.23 -18.02
N ALA A 168 5.05 -31.10 -17.46
CA ALA A 168 4.83 -30.58 -16.12
C ALA A 168 5.52 -31.46 -15.06
N LEU A 169 5.38 -32.79 -15.17
CA LEU A 169 6.05 -33.77 -14.30
C LEU A 169 7.59 -33.71 -14.43
N ALA A 170 8.11 -33.51 -15.64
CA ALA A 170 9.54 -33.39 -15.88
C ALA A 170 10.12 -32.03 -15.42
N GLY A 171 9.34 -30.95 -15.57
CA GLY A 171 9.71 -29.58 -15.23
C GLY A 171 9.62 -29.27 -13.74
N THR A 172 8.69 -29.91 -13.02
CA THR A 172 8.55 -29.77 -11.57
C THR A 172 9.45 -30.79 -10.86
N ARG A 173 10.65 -30.37 -10.45
CA ARG A 173 11.60 -31.26 -9.75
C ARG A 173 11.02 -31.81 -8.44
N SER A 174 11.27 -33.09 -8.18
CA SER A 174 11.00 -33.76 -6.91
C SER A 174 11.74 -33.06 -5.76
N GLY A 175 11.03 -32.35 -4.90
CA GLY A 175 11.59 -31.69 -3.71
C GLY A 175 11.28 -30.19 -3.58
N GLY A 176 10.73 -29.55 -4.61
CA GLY A 176 10.13 -28.22 -4.47
C GLY A 176 8.71 -28.34 -3.93
N ALA A 177 8.29 -27.45 -3.02
CA ALA A 177 6.94 -27.38 -2.42
C ALA A 177 5.81 -27.04 -3.41
N HIS A 178 6.01 -27.33 -4.69
CA HIS A 178 5.48 -26.59 -5.82
C HIS A 178 4.95 -27.60 -6.85
N GLY A 179 3.71 -28.04 -6.59
CA GLY A 179 3.08 -29.22 -7.20
C GLY A 179 2.90 -30.27 -6.12
N GLY A 180 1.78 -30.21 -5.38
CA GLY A 180 1.54 -31.12 -4.26
C GLY A 180 1.69 -32.59 -4.69
N PRO A 181 2.13 -33.49 -3.79
CA PRO A 181 2.24 -34.94 -4.04
C PRO A 181 1.06 -35.51 -4.84
N MET A 182 -0.15 -35.04 -4.53
CA MET A 182 -1.36 -35.54 -5.18
C MET A 182 -1.50 -35.10 -6.65
N ALA A 183 -1.17 -33.86 -6.99
CA ALA A 183 -1.23 -33.39 -8.38
C ALA A 183 -0.30 -34.23 -9.26
N ARG A 184 0.86 -34.64 -8.73
CA ARG A 184 1.81 -35.52 -9.42
C ARG A 184 1.28 -36.95 -9.56
N VAL A 185 0.61 -37.47 -8.54
CA VAL A 185 -0.04 -38.80 -8.61
C VAL A 185 -1.15 -38.79 -9.66
N ARG A 186 -1.99 -37.74 -9.69
CA ARG A 186 -3.04 -37.57 -10.70
C ARG A 186 -2.45 -37.48 -12.11
N ALA A 187 -1.40 -36.68 -12.29
CA ALA A 187 -0.63 -36.59 -13.52
C ALA A 187 -0.15 -37.97 -14.02
N CYS A 188 0.35 -38.83 -13.12
CA CYS A 188 0.74 -40.18 -13.48
C CYS A 188 -0.44 -41.06 -13.91
N VAL A 189 -1.61 -40.91 -13.29
CA VAL A 189 -2.84 -41.58 -13.73
C VAL A 189 -3.23 -41.10 -15.12
N THR A 190 -3.15 -39.80 -15.43
CA THR A 190 -3.43 -39.29 -16.77
C THR A 190 -2.51 -39.92 -17.83
N LEU A 191 -1.20 -40.04 -17.54
CA LEU A 191 -0.27 -40.72 -18.46
C LEU A 191 -0.58 -42.20 -18.64
N ASP A 192 -0.96 -42.90 -17.57
CA ASP A 192 -1.36 -44.32 -17.65
C ASP A 192 -2.66 -44.48 -18.45
N ASP A 193 -3.64 -43.60 -18.22
CA ASP A 193 -4.93 -43.61 -18.88
C ASP A 193 -4.82 -43.37 -20.38
N ALA A 194 -3.91 -42.48 -20.79
CA ALA A 194 -3.58 -42.23 -22.19
C ALA A 194 -2.67 -43.30 -22.82
N GLY A 195 -2.33 -44.39 -22.11
CA GLY A 195 -1.46 -45.47 -22.62
C GLY A 195 0.00 -45.04 -22.81
N ARG A 196 0.45 -43.95 -22.18
CA ARG A 196 1.81 -43.39 -22.31
C ARG A 196 2.83 -44.08 -21.39
N THR A 197 2.86 -45.41 -21.40
CA THR A 197 3.63 -46.23 -20.45
C THR A 197 5.14 -45.95 -20.49
N ALA A 198 5.69 -45.59 -21.65
CA ALA A 198 7.12 -45.24 -21.78
C ALA A 198 7.47 -43.92 -21.09
N GLN A 199 6.62 -42.89 -21.24
CA GLN A 199 6.78 -41.59 -20.58
C GLN A 199 6.58 -41.72 -19.07
N LEU A 200 5.54 -42.44 -18.63
CA LEU A 200 5.33 -42.72 -17.21
C LEU A 200 6.52 -43.45 -16.58
N ARG A 201 7.08 -44.46 -17.27
CA ARG A 201 8.28 -45.17 -16.81
C ARG A 201 9.49 -44.24 -16.73
N HIS A 202 9.64 -43.32 -17.68
CA HIS A 202 10.68 -42.30 -17.63
C HIS A 202 10.50 -41.40 -16.41
N ILE A 203 9.28 -40.92 -16.14
CA ILE A 203 9.00 -40.09 -14.96
C ILE A 203 9.32 -40.82 -13.67
N LEU A 204 8.77 -42.02 -13.46
CA LEU A 204 8.98 -42.79 -12.22
C LEU A 204 10.43 -43.19 -12.00
N LYS A 205 11.21 -43.36 -13.07
CA LYS A 205 12.64 -43.69 -13.00
C LYS A 205 13.50 -42.48 -12.63
N ASN A 206 13.20 -41.31 -13.20
CA ASN A 206 14.09 -40.14 -13.13
C ASN A 206 13.63 -39.07 -12.13
N PHE A 207 12.36 -39.10 -11.73
CA PHE A 207 11.73 -38.11 -10.87
C PHE A 207 10.89 -38.82 -9.81
N PRO A 208 11.46 -39.13 -8.62
CA PRO A 208 10.70 -39.82 -7.57
C PRO A 208 9.46 -39.02 -7.22
N ILE A 209 8.31 -39.70 -7.16
CA ILE A 209 7.03 -39.10 -6.80
C ILE A 209 6.81 -39.43 -5.34
N GLU A 210 6.86 -38.40 -4.50
CA GLU A 210 6.48 -38.53 -3.11
C GLU A 210 4.97 -38.77 -3.07
N LEU A 211 4.55 -39.82 -2.37
CA LEU A 211 3.16 -40.00 -2.01
C LEU A 211 2.83 -39.11 -0.80
N PRO A 212 1.58 -38.62 -0.66
CA PRO A 212 1.19 -37.87 0.51
C PRO A 212 1.41 -38.67 1.80
N ALA A 213 1.72 -37.98 2.89
CA ALA A 213 1.85 -38.61 4.20
C ALA A 213 0.54 -39.34 4.57
N GLY A 214 0.64 -40.65 4.80
CA GLY A 214 -0.50 -41.53 5.09
C GLY A 214 -1.00 -42.37 3.92
N ALA A 215 -0.37 -42.31 2.74
CA ALA A 215 -0.62 -43.28 1.69
C ALA A 215 -0.23 -44.70 2.17
N PRO A 216 -1.06 -45.73 1.90
CA PRO A 216 -0.73 -47.10 2.28
C PRO A 216 0.57 -47.55 1.58
N PRO A 217 1.46 -48.32 2.25
CA PRO A 217 2.70 -48.81 1.65
C PRO A 217 2.49 -49.49 0.28
N GLU A 218 1.35 -50.18 0.14
CA GLU A 218 0.93 -50.87 -1.08
C GLU A 218 0.73 -49.91 -2.26
N ALA A 219 0.36 -48.64 -2.01
CA ALA A 219 0.25 -47.64 -3.08
C ALA A 219 1.62 -47.29 -3.67
N TYR A 220 2.68 -47.30 -2.85
CA TYR A 220 4.05 -47.08 -3.33
C TYR A 220 4.52 -48.26 -4.17
N GLU A 221 4.30 -49.48 -3.69
CA GLU A 221 4.63 -50.69 -4.43
C GLU A 221 3.88 -50.77 -5.76
N GLN A 222 2.58 -50.43 -5.79
CA GLN A 222 1.80 -50.48 -7.03
C GLN A 222 2.14 -49.38 -8.03
N LEU A 223 2.48 -48.18 -7.56
CA LEU A 223 2.99 -47.10 -8.41
C LEU A 223 4.28 -47.56 -9.13
N HIS A 224 5.15 -48.27 -8.43
CA HIS A 224 6.40 -48.81 -8.99
C HIS A 224 6.24 -50.15 -9.73
N ALA A 225 5.23 -50.97 -9.39
CA ALA A 225 4.95 -52.29 -9.97
C ALA A 225 4.15 -52.24 -11.27
N ARG A 226 3.96 -51.06 -11.87
CA ARG A 226 3.40 -50.87 -13.22
C ARG A 226 1.91 -51.25 -13.36
N ARG A 227 1.12 -51.15 -12.28
CA ARG A 227 -0.36 -51.28 -12.32
C ARG A 227 -1.07 -50.21 -11.44
N PRO A 228 -0.86 -48.91 -11.71
CA PRO A 228 -1.34 -47.83 -10.84
C PRO A 228 -2.87 -47.66 -10.78
N ARG A 229 -3.63 -48.21 -11.72
CA ARG A 229 -5.00 -47.76 -12.03
C ARG A 229 -6.04 -47.89 -10.92
N ALA A 230 -6.20 -49.07 -10.31
CA ALA A 230 -7.34 -49.33 -9.41
C ALA A 230 -7.13 -48.69 -8.02
N LEU A 231 -5.96 -48.89 -7.44
CA LEU A 231 -5.66 -48.45 -6.08
C LEU A 231 -5.42 -46.93 -5.99
N ILE A 232 -4.86 -46.31 -7.02
CA ILE A 232 -4.68 -44.85 -7.04
C ILE A 232 -6.01 -44.13 -7.23
N ARG A 233 -6.91 -44.65 -8.07
CA ARG A 233 -8.27 -44.09 -8.20
C ARG A 233 -9.05 -44.21 -6.89
N GLN A 234 -9.06 -45.40 -6.29
CA GLN A 234 -9.64 -45.61 -4.96
C GLN A 234 -9.03 -44.65 -3.93
N TYR A 235 -7.71 -44.46 -3.94
CA TYR A 235 -7.05 -43.54 -3.03
C TYR A 235 -7.40 -42.07 -3.29
N LEU A 236 -7.57 -41.66 -4.55
CA LEU A 236 -8.03 -40.31 -4.89
C LEU A 236 -9.46 -40.06 -4.40
N ASP A 237 -10.35 -41.03 -4.58
CA ASP A 237 -11.74 -40.98 -4.10
C ASP A 237 -11.82 -40.98 -2.57
N GLU A 238 -11.04 -41.83 -1.91
CA GLU A 238 -10.91 -41.86 -0.44
C GLU A 238 -10.22 -40.60 0.11
N ALA A 239 -9.38 -39.94 -0.69
CA ALA A 239 -8.66 -38.76 -0.25
C ALA A 239 -9.44 -37.46 -0.44
N TYR A 240 -10.28 -37.36 -1.47
CA TYR A 240 -10.96 -36.11 -1.86
C TYR A 240 -12.47 -36.22 -2.05
N GLY A 241 -13.08 -37.39 -1.84
CA GLY A 241 -14.52 -37.48 -1.72
C GLY A 241 -15.03 -36.54 -0.63
N ASP A 242 -16.22 -35.97 -0.82
CA ASP A 242 -16.75 -34.91 0.04
C ASP A 242 -16.70 -35.27 1.54
N VAL A 243 -17.05 -36.50 1.87
CA VAL A 243 -16.99 -37.05 3.24
C VAL A 243 -15.57 -37.04 3.79
N ALA A 244 -14.59 -37.48 2.99
CA ALA A 244 -13.20 -37.55 3.40
C ALA A 244 -12.58 -36.15 3.53
N LEU A 245 -12.90 -35.23 2.62
CA LEU A 245 -12.47 -33.84 2.70
C LEU A 245 -13.01 -33.17 3.97
N CYS A 246 -14.30 -33.33 4.27
CA CYS A 246 -14.90 -32.85 5.52
C CYS A 246 -14.20 -33.46 6.75
N ALA A 247 -13.91 -34.77 6.74
CA ALA A 247 -13.22 -35.44 7.84
C ALA A 247 -11.77 -34.95 8.02
N LYS A 248 -11.06 -34.67 6.92
CA LYS A 248 -9.69 -34.12 6.94
C LYS A 248 -9.68 -32.68 7.44
N LEU A 249 -10.61 -31.83 6.98
CA LEU A 249 -10.76 -30.47 7.47
C LEU A 249 -11.13 -30.46 8.96
N ALA A 250 -11.98 -31.37 9.43
CA ALA A 250 -12.29 -31.52 10.85
C ALA A 250 -11.06 -31.87 11.73
N ARG A 251 -9.97 -32.39 11.12
CA ARG A 251 -8.70 -32.69 11.79
C ARG A 251 -7.62 -31.62 11.55
N ALA A 252 -7.85 -30.66 10.67
CA ALA A 252 -6.86 -29.66 10.24
C ALA A 252 -6.66 -28.55 11.29
N ARG A 253 -5.82 -28.81 12.30
CA ARG A 253 -5.52 -27.83 13.37
C ARG A 253 -4.67 -26.64 12.92
N LYS A 254 -3.84 -26.82 11.88
CA LYS A 254 -2.97 -25.77 11.33
C LYS A 254 -3.58 -25.18 10.05
N ALA A 255 -3.55 -23.85 9.92
CA ALA A 255 -4.07 -23.14 8.74
C ALA A 255 -3.40 -23.60 7.43
N SER A 256 -2.09 -23.89 7.46
CA SER A 256 -1.37 -24.43 6.30
C SER A 256 -1.99 -25.73 5.77
N ASN A 257 -2.47 -26.61 6.66
CA ASN A 257 -3.06 -27.88 6.27
C ASN A 257 -4.47 -27.67 5.73
N GLY A 258 -5.26 -26.79 6.35
CA GLY A 258 -6.58 -26.41 5.84
C GLY A 258 -6.47 -25.79 4.43
N ARG A 259 -5.54 -24.84 4.24
CA ARG A 259 -5.31 -24.17 2.95
C ARG A 259 -4.92 -25.17 1.87
N ALA A 260 -4.04 -26.12 2.18
CA ALA A 260 -3.67 -27.17 1.21
C ALA A 260 -4.90 -28.01 0.79
N LEU A 261 -5.79 -28.33 1.73
CA LEU A 261 -7.01 -29.09 1.43
C LEU A 261 -8.04 -28.30 0.61
N VAL A 262 -8.23 -27.01 0.92
CA VAL A 262 -9.22 -26.15 0.23
C VAL A 262 -8.73 -25.69 -1.14
N ARG A 263 -7.43 -25.38 -1.27
CA ARG A 263 -6.83 -24.87 -2.52
C ARG A 263 -6.93 -25.87 -3.67
N ASP A 264 -6.81 -27.15 -3.36
CA ASP A 264 -6.78 -28.23 -4.36
C ASP A 264 -8.22 -28.69 -4.75
N VAL A 265 -9.26 -28.00 -4.26
CA VAL A 265 -10.68 -28.35 -4.50
C VAL A 265 -11.41 -27.19 -5.20
N LEU A 266 -11.95 -27.46 -6.38
CA LEU A 266 -12.64 -26.44 -7.20
C LEU A 266 -14.01 -26.04 -6.64
N VAL A 267 -14.72 -26.95 -5.99
CA VAL A 267 -15.97 -26.63 -5.29
C VAL A 267 -15.99 -27.43 -3.99
N PRO A 268 -15.61 -26.84 -2.84
CA PRO A 268 -15.76 -27.50 -1.57
C PRO A 268 -17.23 -27.88 -1.30
N PRO A 269 -17.51 -29.00 -0.60
CA PRO A 269 -18.87 -29.43 -0.28
C PRO A 269 -19.47 -28.56 0.83
N TRP A 270 -19.81 -27.31 0.49
CA TRP A 270 -20.16 -26.26 1.44
C TRP A 270 -21.30 -26.65 2.38
N ALA A 271 -22.34 -27.31 1.86
CA ALA A 271 -23.48 -27.76 2.66
C ALA A 271 -23.05 -28.79 3.72
N MET A 272 -22.19 -29.75 3.36
CA MET A 272 -21.65 -30.73 4.30
C MET A 272 -20.71 -30.09 5.31
N LEU A 273 -19.88 -29.14 4.89
CA LEU A 273 -19.01 -28.39 5.80
C LEU A 273 -19.81 -27.55 6.80
N ALA A 274 -20.92 -26.94 6.36
CA ALA A 274 -21.82 -26.20 7.23
C ALA A 274 -22.55 -27.11 8.22
N ALA A 275 -23.13 -28.23 7.75
CA ALA A 275 -23.75 -29.23 8.61
C ALA A 275 -22.73 -29.77 9.64
N ARG A 276 -21.52 -30.09 9.19
CA ARG A 276 -20.46 -30.59 10.06
C ARG A 276 -20.04 -29.56 11.11
N HIS A 277 -19.88 -28.28 10.73
CA HIS A 277 -19.54 -27.22 11.66
C HIS A 277 -20.64 -26.99 12.71
N ALA A 278 -21.91 -27.10 12.32
CA ALA A 278 -23.05 -27.00 13.23
C ALA A 278 -23.10 -28.16 14.23
N GLU A 279 -22.81 -29.40 13.80
CA GLU A 279 -22.71 -30.56 14.69
C GLU A 279 -21.48 -30.52 15.61
N THR A 280 -20.33 -30.14 15.05
CA THR A 280 -19.05 -30.10 15.76
C THR A 280 -18.20 -28.98 15.18
N PRO A 281 -17.92 -27.93 15.96
CA PRO A 281 -17.18 -26.78 15.45
C PRO A 281 -15.85 -27.19 14.81
N LEU A 282 -15.68 -26.82 13.54
CA LEU A 282 -14.44 -27.05 12.79
C LEU A 282 -13.25 -26.40 13.52
N PRO A 283 -12.06 -27.04 13.52
CA PRO A 283 -10.89 -26.49 14.18
C PRO A 283 -10.41 -25.19 13.51
N TRP A 284 -9.71 -24.36 14.28
CA TRP A 284 -9.17 -23.06 13.83
C TRP A 284 -8.49 -23.10 12.46
N GLY A 285 -7.62 -24.10 12.22
CA GLY A 285 -6.89 -24.22 10.95
C GLY A 285 -7.79 -24.42 9.73
N ALA A 286 -8.90 -25.15 9.89
CA ALA A 286 -9.91 -25.30 8.84
C ALA A 286 -10.75 -24.03 8.71
N ALA A 287 -11.16 -23.42 9.81
CA ALA A 287 -11.93 -22.18 9.80
C ALA A 287 -11.20 -21.07 9.04
N VAL A 288 -9.91 -20.84 9.33
CA VAL A 288 -9.07 -19.86 8.62
C VAL A 288 -9.01 -20.17 7.13
N ALA A 289 -8.75 -21.42 6.74
CA ALA A 289 -8.65 -21.79 5.34
C ALA A 289 -9.96 -21.59 4.56
N LEU A 290 -11.09 -21.86 5.20
CA LEU A 290 -12.41 -21.64 4.61
C LEU A 290 -12.77 -20.14 4.58
N LEU A 291 -12.35 -19.34 5.56
CA LEU A 291 -12.61 -17.90 5.60
C LEU A 291 -11.76 -17.09 4.61
N GLU A 292 -10.55 -17.57 4.30
CA GLU A 292 -9.69 -17.01 3.23
C GLU A 292 -10.25 -17.29 1.84
N ASP A 293 -11.10 -18.31 1.70
CA ASP A 293 -11.72 -18.66 0.44
C ASP A 293 -12.89 -17.71 0.15
N THR A 294 -12.75 -16.88 -0.89
CA THR A 294 -13.77 -15.93 -1.32
C THR A 294 -15.09 -16.60 -1.70
N ARG A 295 -15.08 -17.91 -2.03
CA ARG A 295 -16.26 -18.71 -2.39
C ARG A 295 -17.04 -19.21 -1.17
N CYS A 296 -16.49 -19.09 0.04
CA CYS A 296 -17.14 -19.56 1.25
C CYS A 296 -18.49 -18.84 1.43
N PRO A 297 -19.63 -19.57 1.46
CA PRO A 297 -20.96 -18.98 1.58
C PRO A 297 -21.08 -18.10 2.83
N ALA A 298 -21.86 -17.03 2.72
CA ALA A 298 -22.05 -16.05 3.79
C ALA A 298 -22.50 -16.71 5.10
N GLU A 299 -23.42 -17.69 5.03
CA GLU A 299 -23.95 -18.38 6.21
C GLU A 299 -22.87 -19.18 6.94
N LEU A 300 -22.04 -19.92 6.19
CA LEU A 300 -20.91 -20.67 6.75
C LEU A 300 -19.85 -19.72 7.30
N ARG A 301 -19.55 -18.62 6.59
CA ARG A 301 -18.62 -17.57 7.03
C ARG A 301 -19.06 -16.97 8.37
N THR A 302 -20.31 -16.55 8.49
CA THR A 302 -20.90 -16.04 9.74
C THR A 302 -20.80 -17.08 10.87
N ALA A 303 -21.13 -18.35 10.61
CA ALA A 303 -21.04 -19.41 11.61
C ALA A 303 -19.60 -19.65 12.08
N LEU A 304 -18.65 -19.70 11.13
CA LEU A 304 -17.22 -19.85 11.42
C LEU A 304 -16.69 -18.68 12.25
N LEU A 305 -17.08 -17.44 11.94
CA LEU A 305 -16.64 -16.24 12.65
C LEU A 305 -17.22 -16.14 14.06
N ARG A 306 -18.46 -16.60 14.28
CA ARG A 306 -19.04 -16.67 15.63
C ARG A 306 -18.29 -17.66 16.53
N THR A 307 -17.84 -18.76 15.96
CA THR A 307 -17.00 -19.75 16.67
C THR A 307 -15.55 -19.26 16.83
N HIS A 308 -15.02 -18.58 15.82
CA HIS A 308 -13.62 -18.15 15.72
C HIS A 308 -13.48 -16.65 15.39
N PRO A 309 -13.84 -15.72 16.30
CA PRO A 309 -13.85 -14.27 16.04
C PRO A 309 -12.55 -13.71 15.46
N ARG A 310 -11.41 -14.19 15.98
CA ARG A 310 -10.08 -13.74 15.57
C ARG A 310 -9.73 -14.10 14.13
N ALA A 311 -10.50 -14.98 13.48
CA ALA A 311 -10.26 -15.35 12.09
C ALA A 311 -10.77 -14.29 11.11
N VAL A 312 -11.49 -13.27 11.58
CA VAL A 312 -12.07 -12.24 10.70
C VAL A 312 -11.05 -11.48 9.88
N GLN A 313 -9.85 -11.27 10.42
CA GLN A 313 -8.73 -10.66 9.71
C GLN A 313 -8.21 -11.48 8.52
N MET A 314 -8.65 -12.73 8.36
CA MET A 314 -8.30 -13.60 7.26
C MET A 314 -9.35 -13.55 6.14
N VAL A 315 -10.49 -12.86 6.34
CA VAL A 315 -11.49 -12.67 5.29
C VAL A 315 -10.96 -11.61 4.31
N PRO A 316 -10.70 -11.97 3.04
CA PRO A 316 -10.06 -11.06 2.09
C PRO A 316 -10.96 -9.89 1.68
N THR A 317 -12.26 -10.14 1.56
CA THR A 317 -13.29 -9.16 1.15
C THR A 317 -14.46 -9.24 2.13
N PRO A 318 -14.35 -8.60 3.31
CA PRO A 318 -15.40 -8.69 4.31
C PRO A 318 -16.65 -7.95 3.83
N GLY A 319 -17.74 -8.70 3.67
CA GLY A 319 -19.05 -8.15 3.35
C GLY A 319 -19.78 -7.61 4.59
N PRO A 320 -20.99 -7.06 4.40
CA PRO A 320 -21.82 -6.54 5.49
C PRO A 320 -22.16 -7.60 6.54
N GLU A 321 -22.23 -8.88 6.16
CA GLU A 321 -22.46 -9.99 7.10
C GLU A 321 -21.32 -10.16 8.11
N VAL A 322 -20.08 -9.89 7.68
CA VAL A 322 -18.89 -9.99 8.52
C VAL A 322 -18.85 -8.83 9.50
N LEU A 323 -19.20 -7.62 9.02
CA LEU A 323 -19.30 -6.44 9.86
C LEU A 323 -20.36 -6.58 10.95
N ALA A 324 -21.52 -7.14 10.62
CA ALA A 324 -22.57 -7.41 11.59
C ALA A 324 -22.08 -8.35 12.71
N VAL A 325 -21.35 -9.42 12.35
CA VAL A 325 -20.76 -10.33 13.35
C VAL A 325 -19.73 -9.61 14.23
N CYS A 326 -18.86 -8.78 13.66
CA CYS A 326 -17.89 -8.02 14.44
C CYS A 326 -18.54 -7.01 15.39
N ALA A 327 -19.60 -6.34 14.94
CA ALA A 327 -20.39 -5.45 15.78
C ALA A 327 -21.04 -6.19 16.95
N ASP A 328 -21.64 -7.35 16.70
CA ASP A 328 -22.26 -8.21 17.73
C ASP A 328 -21.26 -8.69 18.78
N LEU A 329 -20.01 -8.94 18.37
CA LEU A 329 -18.95 -9.38 19.28
C LEU A 329 -18.40 -8.25 20.18
N GLY A 330 -18.67 -6.98 19.85
CA GLY A 330 -18.19 -5.83 20.61
C GLY A 330 -16.67 -5.61 20.55
N GLU A 331 -15.97 -6.23 19.59
CA GLU A 331 -14.52 -6.10 19.43
C GLU A 331 -14.17 -4.93 18.49
N ASP A 332 -14.16 -3.71 19.03
CA ASP A 332 -13.94 -2.46 18.29
C ASP A 332 -12.71 -2.47 17.35
N GLN A 333 -11.62 -3.12 17.77
CA GLN A 333 -10.40 -3.24 16.94
C GLN A 333 -10.59 -4.15 15.73
N LEU A 334 -11.32 -5.25 15.89
CA LEU A 334 -11.64 -6.15 14.78
C LEU A 334 -12.62 -5.48 13.83
N THR A 335 -13.70 -4.90 14.34
CA THR A 335 -14.70 -4.18 13.53
C THR A 335 -14.03 -3.09 12.71
N LYS A 336 -13.13 -2.29 13.30
CA LYS A 336 -12.38 -1.27 12.56
C LYS A 336 -11.53 -1.88 11.44
N LYS A 337 -10.78 -2.95 11.69
CA LYS A 337 -9.92 -3.57 10.68
C LYS A 337 -10.73 -4.11 9.51
N VAL A 338 -11.83 -4.79 9.82
CA VAL A 338 -12.76 -5.37 8.84
C VAL A 338 -13.43 -4.28 8.03
N LEU A 339 -13.85 -3.18 8.68
CA LEU A 339 -14.44 -2.03 8.01
C LEU A 339 -13.48 -1.39 7.02
N LEU A 340 -12.24 -1.15 7.43
CA LEU A 340 -11.21 -0.59 6.54
C LEU A 340 -10.90 -1.53 5.37
N GLN A 341 -10.84 -2.84 5.61
CA GLN A 341 -10.66 -3.84 4.55
C GLN A 341 -11.86 -3.88 3.60
N GLY A 342 -13.09 -3.79 4.11
CA GLY A 342 -14.31 -3.83 3.32
C GLY A 342 -14.50 -2.58 2.47
N VAL A 343 -14.20 -1.40 3.01
CA VAL A 343 -14.22 -0.14 2.24
C VAL A 343 -13.13 -0.17 1.17
N ALA A 344 -11.91 -0.65 1.50
CA ALA A 344 -10.83 -0.76 0.51
C ALA A 344 -11.16 -1.77 -0.61
N ALA A 345 -11.80 -2.89 -0.28
CA ALA A 345 -12.25 -3.90 -1.24
C ALA A 345 -13.52 -3.51 -2.01
N GLY A 346 -14.17 -2.38 -1.68
CA GLY A 346 -15.45 -1.98 -2.26
C GLY A 346 -16.63 -2.90 -1.89
N SER A 347 -16.46 -3.79 -0.90
CA SER A 347 -17.54 -4.67 -0.40
C SER A 347 -18.45 -3.98 0.61
N VAL A 348 -18.08 -2.78 1.05
CA VAL A 348 -18.86 -1.91 1.92
C VAL A 348 -19.08 -0.59 1.20
N ASP A 349 -20.33 -0.28 0.87
CA ASP A 349 -20.70 0.98 0.21
C ASP A 349 -20.95 2.12 1.23
N ALA A 350 -21.19 3.33 0.73
CA ALA A 350 -21.42 4.51 1.56
C ALA A 350 -22.70 4.39 2.41
N ALA A 351 -23.76 3.81 1.86
CA ALA A 351 -25.01 3.63 2.56
C ALA A 351 -24.85 2.63 3.72
N GLN A 352 -24.16 1.52 3.50
CA GLN A 352 -23.83 0.55 4.55
C GLN A 352 -22.96 1.18 5.63
N LEU A 353 -21.99 2.01 5.24
CA LEU A 353 -21.11 2.71 6.18
C LEU A 353 -21.88 3.66 7.11
N VAL A 354 -22.86 4.38 6.58
CA VAL A 354 -23.61 5.41 7.32
C VAL A 354 -24.85 4.84 8.03
N TYR A 355 -25.56 3.90 7.42
CA TYR A 355 -26.85 3.40 7.93
C TYR A 355 -26.74 2.05 8.65
N ALA A 356 -25.78 1.20 8.30
CA ALA A 356 -25.71 -0.17 8.82
C ALA A 356 -24.53 -0.43 9.78
N CYS A 357 -23.41 0.27 9.62
CA CYS A 357 -22.20 0.00 10.43
C CYS A 357 -22.37 0.45 11.89
N ARG A 358 -22.01 -0.44 12.81
CA ARG A 358 -22.15 -0.27 14.26
C ARG A 358 -20.87 -0.65 15.00
N PRO A 359 -20.56 0.02 16.14
CA PRO A 359 -21.18 1.24 16.64
C PRO A 359 -20.78 2.48 15.82
N ALA A 360 -21.60 3.53 15.90
CA ALA A 360 -21.46 4.77 15.13
C ALA A 360 -20.06 5.38 15.21
N ARG A 361 -19.44 5.37 16.40
CA ARG A 361 -18.08 5.88 16.60
C ARG A 361 -17.04 5.21 15.68
N LEU A 362 -17.15 3.90 15.45
CA LEU A 362 -16.20 3.19 14.58
C LEU A 362 -16.41 3.56 13.13
N ALA A 363 -17.67 3.56 12.69
CA ALA A 363 -18.04 3.97 11.34
C ALA A 363 -17.54 5.39 11.04
N LEU A 364 -17.77 6.35 11.95
CA LEU A 364 -17.29 7.72 11.82
C LEU A 364 -15.76 7.80 11.73
N THR A 365 -15.01 7.14 12.61
CA THR A 365 -13.53 7.17 12.52
C THR A 365 -12.97 6.52 11.25
N SER A 366 -13.73 5.64 10.59
CA SER A 366 -13.31 5.00 9.34
C SER A 366 -13.49 5.90 8.11
N LEU A 367 -14.34 6.93 8.18
CA LEU A 367 -14.57 7.87 7.08
C LEU A 367 -13.30 8.63 6.68
N VAL A 368 -12.36 8.77 7.61
CA VAL A 368 -11.11 9.50 7.40
C VAL A 368 -9.89 8.58 7.23
N HIS A 369 -10.05 7.26 7.37
CA HIS A 369 -8.92 6.30 7.38
C HIS A 369 -8.80 5.45 6.10
N GLY A 370 -9.01 6.05 4.92
CA GLY A 370 -8.99 5.32 3.65
C GLY A 370 -7.65 5.35 2.93
N GLY A 371 -7.28 4.21 2.34
CA GLY A 371 -6.35 4.20 1.22
C GLY A 371 -6.98 4.81 -0.04
N ILE A 372 -6.18 5.03 -1.08
CA ILE A 372 -6.62 5.64 -2.37
C ILE A 372 -7.85 4.94 -2.97
N GLU A 373 -8.03 3.66 -2.69
CA GLU A 373 -9.13 2.83 -3.22
C GLU A 373 -10.48 3.10 -2.54
N ALA A 374 -10.47 3.59 -1.29
CA ALA A 374 -11.66 3.88 -0.48
C ALA A 374 -12.23 5.29 -0.69
N VAL A 375 -11.52 6.16 -1.41
CA VAL A 375 -11.79 7.61 -1.46
C VAL A 375 -13.19 7.95 -1.97
N ALA A 376 -13.68 7.24 -2.99
CA ALA A 376 -15.00 7.51 -3.58
C ALA A 376 -16.14 7.18 -2.58
N THR A 377 -16.11 5.97 -2.02
CA THR A 377 -17.08 5.53 -1.00
C THR A 377 -17.06 6.43 0.23
N GLN A 378 -15.88 6.84 0.68
CA GLN A 378 -15.74 7.76 1.81
C GLN A 378 -16.30 9.15 1.50
N ALA A 379 -16.06 9.69 0.31
CA ALA A 379 -16.60 10.98 -0.09
C ALA A 379 -18.13 10.98 -0.10
N GLU A 380 -18.75 9.94 -0.65
CA GLU A 380 -20.21 9.77 -0.66
C GLU A 380 -20.78 9.60 0.77
N ALA A 381 -20.12 8.83 1.62
CA ALA A 381 -20.51 8.66 3.01
C ALA A 381 -20.38 9.97 3.81
N ILE A 382 -19.31 10.74 3.58
CA ILE A 382 -19.10 12.07 4.17
C ILE A 382 -20.21 13.04 3.75
N GLU A 383 -20.59 13.05 2.47
CA GLU A 383 -21.69 13.88 1.98
C GLU A 383 -23.02 13.52 2.64
N THR A 384 -23.28 12.21 2.77
CA THR A 384 -24.48 11.71 3.44
C THR A 384 -24.52 12.15 4.91
N VAL A 385 -23.41 12.01 5.64
CA VAL A 385 -23.29 12.47 7.03
C VAL A 385 -23.45 13.99 7.13
N ARG A 386 -22.90 14.75 6.18
CA ARG A 386 -23.06 16.22 6.12
C ARG A 386 -24.53 16.61 5.95
N HIS A 387 -25.25 15.95 5.04
CA HIS A 387 -26.68 16.19 4.86
C HIS A 387 -27.49 15.89 6.14
N LEU A 388 -27.18 14.77 6.82
CA LEU A 388 -27.82 14.44 8.09
C LEU A 388 -27.55 15.51 9.16
N LEU A 389 -26.30 15.97 9.30
CA LEU A 389 -25.93 17.04 10.24
C LEU A 389 -26.66 18.36 9.92
N ALA A 390 -26.72 18.75 8.65
CA ALA A 390 -27.40 19.97 8.20
C ALA A 390 -28.92 19.93 8.45
N SER A 391 -29.53 18.74 8.44
CA SER A 391 -30.98 18.59 8.60
C SER A 391 -31.50 18.78 10.03
N GLY A 392 -30.63 18.70 11.06
CA GLY A 392 -31.12 18.72 12.45
C GLY A 392 -30.13 19.10 13.54
N THR A 393 -28.81 19.05 13.29
CA THR A 393 -27.79 19.24 14.34
C THR A 393 -27.03 20.56 14.19
N ALA A 394 -26.69 20.96 12.96
CA ALA A 394 -25.71 22.01 12.69
C ALA A 394 -26.00 23.34 13.43
N ASP A 395 -27.27 23.76 13.48
CA ASP A 395 -27.67 25.06 14.03
C ASP A 395 -28.03 25.03 15.52
N ARG A 396 -28.05 23.85 16.16
CA ARG A 396 -28.51 23.68 17.55
C ARG A 396 -27.35 23.24 18.43
N PRO A 397 -26.77 24.15 19.22
CA PRO A 397 -25.68 23.79 20.11
C PRO A 397 -26.04 22.66 21.09
N GLU A 398 -27.29 22.59 21.54
CA GLU A 398 -27.78 21.54 22.43
C GLU A 398 -27.66 20.16 21.77
N SER A 399 -27.95 20.05 20.46
CA SER A 399 -27.79 18.81 19.72
C SER A 399 -26.33 18.34 19.66
N TRP A 400 -25.37 19.27 19.56
CA TRP A 400 -23.94 18.94 19.65
C TRP A 400 -23.54 18.43 21.03
N ARG A 401 -24.07 19.04 22.10
CA ARG A 401 -23.88 18.56 23.48
C ARG A 401 -24.41 17.13 23.64
N ASP A 402 -25.59 16.84 23.12
CA ASP A 402 -26.21 15.53 23.22
C ASP A 402 -25.44 14.48 22.41
N LEU A 403 -24.98 14.83 21.21
CA LEU A 403 -24.11 13.97 20.41
C LEU A 403 -22.81 13.66 21.15
N TYR A 404 -22.17 14.66 21.75
CA TYR A 404 -20.95 14.48 22.55
C TYR A 404 -21.20 13.51 23.71
N ALA A 405 -22.31 13.65 24.43
CA ALA A 405 -22.66 12.79 25.56
C ALA A 405 -23.00 11.34 25.14
N ALA A 406 -23.70 11.15 24.02
CA ALA A 406 -24.15 9.83 23.56
C ALA A 406 -23.06 8.98 22.91
N LEU A 407 -22.08 9.63 22.24
CA LEU A 407 -21.10 8.95 21.39
C LEU A 407 -20.31 7.79 22.05
N PRO A 408 -19.89 7.86 23.35
CA PRO A 408 -19.19 6.75 23.99
C PRO A 408 -19.98 5.46 24.08
N THR A 409 -21.30 5.53 24.23
CA THR A 409 -22.16 4.38 24.54
C THR A 409 -23.15 4.06 23.44
N PHE A 410 -23.28 4.91 22.41
CA PHE A 410 -24.26 4.71 21.35
C PHE A 410 -23.96 3.46 20.49
N PRO A 411 -24.82 2.42 20.51
CA PRO A 411 -24.56 1.17 19.82
C PRO A 411 -25.02 1.17 18.35
N GLY A 412 -25.83 2.17 17.96
CA GLY A 412 -26.42 2.27 16.62
C GLY A 412 -25.45 2.76 15.55
N SER A 413 -25.98 3.01 14.35
CA SER A 413 -25.23 3.53 13.20
C SER A 413 -25.03 5.05 13.24
N PRO A 414 -24.14 5.64 12.41
CA PRO A 414 -24.03 7.10 12.29
C PRO A 414 -25.36 7.80 11.98
N ALA A 415 -26.17 7.24 11.08
CA ALA A 415 -27.48 7.79 10.78
C ALA A 415 -28.44 7.73 11.99
N GLU A 416 -28.47 6.60 12.69
CA GLU A 416 -29.26 6.46 13.92
C GLU A 416 -28.78 7.46 14.98
N LEU A 417 -27.47 7.65 15.16
CA LEU A 417 -26.93 8.62 16.12
C LEU A 417 -27.39 10.05 15.81
N LEU A 418 -27.29 10.45 14.54
CA LEU A 418 -27.62 11.81 14.09
C LEU A 418 -29.13 12.10 14.07
N THR A 419 -29.96 11.05 13.93
CA THR A 419 -31.43 11.18 13.93
C THR A 419 -32.06 10.92 15.29
N ALA A 420 -31.44 10.12 16.15
CA ALA A 420 -31.91 9.77 17.49
C ALA A 420 -31.53 10.79 18.56
N SER A 421 -30.84 11.89 18.21
CA SER A 421 -30.54 12.97 19.16
C SER A 421 -31.80 13.27 19.99
N PRO A 422 -31.76 12.98 21.30
CA PRO A 422 -32.96 12.93 22.11
C PRO A 422 -33.69 14.26 22.04
N ARG A 423 -35.02 14.21 21.96
CA ARG A 423 -35.81 15.41 22.24
C ARG A 423 -35.50 15.81 23.69
N PRO A 424 -35.20 17.09 23.95
CA PRO A 424 -34.74 17.58 25.26
C PRO A 424 -35.71 17.34 26.43
N ASP A 425 -36.89 16.75 26.22
CA ASP A 425 -37.95 16.64 27.21
C ASP A 425 -37.87 15.38 28.11
N ASP A 426 -37.13 14.32 27.73
CA ASP A 426 -37.24 13.01 28.41
C ASP A 426 -36.15 12.68 29.44
N ALA A 427 -35.09 13.48 29.55
CA ALA A 427 -34.05 13.28 30.57
C ALA A 427 -33.59 14.62 31.14
N ALA A 428 -33.65 14.77 32.47
CA ALA A 428 -33.05 15.91 33.15
C ALA A 428 -31.56 15.97 32.74
N PRO A 429 -31.07 17.09 32.19
CA PRO A 429 -29.69 17.19 31.76
C PRO A 429 -28.80 16.91 32.96
N THR A 430 -28.07 15.79 32.92
CA THR A 430 -26.93 15.63 33.82
C THR A 430 -25.95 16.73 33.46
N ASP A 431 -25.71 17.65 34.40
CA ASP A 431 -24.84 18.80 34.17
C ASP A 431 -23.40 18.41 33.83
N GLU A 432 -22.99 17.18 34.17
CA GLU A 432 -21.65 16.67 33.88
C GLU A 432 -21.60 15.91 32.55
N LEU A 433 -20.98 16.52 31.54
CA LEU A 433 -20.60 15.84 30.30
C LEU A 433 -19.44 14.86 30.56
N PRO A 434 -19.43 13.66 29.93
CA PRO A 434 -18.32 12.72 30.08
C PRO A 434 -17.04 13.25 29.41
N ILE A 435 -15.85 12.83 29.86
CA ILE A 435 -14.62 13.08 29.11
C ILE A 435 -14.51 12.01 28.01
N LEU A 436 -14.56 12.40 26.74
CA LEU A 436 -14.39 11.46 25.64
C LEU A 436 -12.99 10.83 25.68
N SER A 437 -12.91 9.52 25.47
CA SER A 437 -11.64 8.80 25.34
C SER A 437 -11.41 8.36 23.90
N GLY A 438 -10.14 8.32 23.49
CA GLY A 438 -9.65 7.67 22.27
C GLY A 438 -10.54 7.82 21.04
N GLN A 439 -11.23 6.73 20.67
CA GLN A 439 -12.04 6.64 19.46
C GLN A 439 -13.27 7.55 19.48
N SER A 440 -13.91 7.78 20.63
CA SER A 440 -15.08 8.65 20.71
C SER A 440 -14.68 10.11 20.52
N ALA A 441 -13.57 10.55 21.12
CA ALA A 441 -13.02 11.89 20.89
C ALA A 441 -12.73 12.10 19.40
N TRP A 442 -12.17 11.08 18.74
CA TRP A 442 -11.88 11.14 17.32
C TRP A 442 -13.12 11.11 16.44
N ALA A 443 -14.11 10.26 16.73
CA ALA A 443 -15.39 10.28 16.02
C ALA A 443 -16.08 11.65 16.12
N TYR A 444 -16.02 12.30 17.29
CA TYR A 444 -16.55 13.66 17.45
C TYR A 444 -15.75 14.68 16.64
N ALA A 445 -14.42 14.59 16.63
CA ALA A 445 -13.57 15.43 15.79
C ALA A 445 -13.86 15.24 14.28
N VAL A 446 -14.16 14.00 13.84
CA VAL A 446 -14.58 13.72 12.46
C VAL A 446 -15.92 14.41 12.16
N LEU A 447 -16.91 14.32 13.05
CA LEU A 447 -18.19 15.02 12.87
C LEU A 447 -18.01 16.54 12.74
N LEU A 448 -17.16 17.14 13.59
CA LEU A 448 -16.81 18.57 13.48
C LEU A 448 -16.07 18.88 12.18
N GLY A 449 -15.24 17.96 11.70
CA GLY A 449 -14.58 18.02 10.40
C GLY A 449 -15.58 18.08 9.25
N ILE A 450 -16.57 17.20 9.27
CA ILE A 450 -17.61 17.08 8.24
C ILE A 450 -18.58 18.27 8.26
N ALA A 451 -18.96 18.74 9.45
CA ALA A 451 -19.86 19.89 9.66
C ALA A 451 -19.20 21.23 9.27
N GLY A 452 -17.87 21.30 9.35
CA GLY A 452 -17.10 22.48 8.97
C GLY A 452 -17.01 23.55 10.07
N PRO A 453 -16.40 24.71 9.74
CA PRO A 453 -16.02 25.73 10.73
C PRO A 453 -17.23 26.43 11.37
N GLU A 454 -18.32 26.64 10.63
CA GLU A 454 -19.51 27.37 11.12
C GLU A 454 -20.21 26.64 12.27
N SER A 455 -20.27 25.30 12.20
CA SER A 455 -20.85 24.46 13.26
C SER A 455 -19.91 24.24 14.46
N THR A 456 -18.60 24.49 14.29
CA THR A 456 -17.61 24.12 15.31
C THR A 456 -17.70 24.98 16.56
N THR A 457 -17.89 26.29 16.43
CA THR A 457 -18.00 27.19 17.59
C THR A 457 -19.24 26.86 18.45
N PRO A 458 -20.46 26.72 17.88
CA PRO A 458 -21.62 26.20 18.60
C PRO A 458 -21.36 24.86 19.30
N ALA A 459 -20.70 23.92 18.62
CA ALA A 459 -20.50 22.56 19.11
C ALA A 459 -19.53 22.46 20.29
N LEU A 460 -18.61 23.40 20.43
CA LEU A 460 -17.58 23.39 21.47
C LEU A 460 -17.93 24.27 22.68
N ARG A 461 -19.00 25.10 22.60
CA ARG A 461 -19.30 26.10 23.64
C ARG A 461 -19.55 25.54 25.04
N PHE A 462 -19.89 24.26 25.15
CA PHE A 462 -20.15 23.56 26.41
C PHE A 462 -18.97 22.74 26.93
N LEU A 463 -17.87 22.67 26.16
CA LEU A 463 -16.72 21.87 26.51
C LEU A 463 -15.70 22.76 27.22
N ASP A 464 -15.36 22.39 28.45
CA ASP A 464 -14.25 22.98 29.16
C ASP A 464 -12.91 22.44 28.65
N ASP A 465 -11.82 22.99 29.19
CA ASP A 465 -10.45 22.65 28.77
C ASP A 465 -10.15 21.15 28.90
N ALA A 466 -10.67 20.50 29.95
CA ALA A 466 -10.51 19.07 30.18
C ALA A 466 -11.21 18.22 29.10
N ARG A 467 -12.37 18.66 28.59
CA ARG A 467 -13.15 17.97 27.55
C ARG A 467 -12.67 18.28 26.13
N LEU A 468 -12.02 19.43 25.93
CA LEU A 468 -11.35 19.79 24.68
C LEU A 468 -10.02 19.05 24.50
N ALA A 469 -9.32 18.72 25.59
CA ALA A 469 -8.01 18.06 25.53
C ALA A 469 -8.01 16.72 24.77
N PRO A 470 -8.96 15.79 24.95
CA PRO A 470 -9.03 14.59 24.13
C PRO A 470 -9.23 14.87 22.63
N LEU A 471 -10.01 15.91 22.27
CA LEU A 471 -10.22 16.31 20.88
C LEU A 471 -8.92 16.85 20.26
N ALA A 472 -8.15 17.62 21.04
CA ALA A 472 -6.85 18.16 20.66
C ALA A 472 -5.81 17.06 20.36
N GLY A 473 -5.95 15.89 20.99
CA GLY A 473 -5.04 14.74 20.83
C GLY A 473 -5.46 13.73 19.76
N THR A 474 -6.52 14.01 19.00
CA THR A 474 -6.99 13.13 17.93
C THR A 474 -5.99 13.11 16.77
N ARG A 475 -5.76 11.93 16.16
CA ARG A 475 -4.74 11.76 15.11
C ARG A 475 -4.96 12.73 13.96
N GLU A 476 -6.19 12.86 13.47
CA GLU A 476 -6.52 13.77 12.38
C GLU A 476 -7.38 14.90 12.92
N ILE A 477 -6.74 15.95 13.44
CA ILE A 477 -7.45 17.12 13.94
C ILE A 477 -7.81 18.07 12.78
N PRO A 478 -9.10 18.39 12.56
CA PRO A 478 -9.49 19.37 11.55
C PRO A 478 -8.86 20.74 11.81
N HIS A 479 -8.42 21.44 10.77
CA HIS A 479 -7.71 22.72 10.91
C HIS A 479 -8.52 23.78 11.65
N HIS A 480 -9.83 23.86 11.41
CA HIS A 480 -10.70 24.81 12.12
C HIS A 480 -10.90 24.44 13.59
N LEU A 481 -10.91 23.16 13.95
CA LEU A 481 -10.94 22.70 15.33
C LEU A 481 -9.63 23.07 16.05
N ALA A 482 -8.48 22.80 15.43
CA ALA A 482 -7.18 23.20 15.97
C ALA A 482 -7.10 24.72 16.20
N GLY A 483 -7.56 25.52 15.22
CA GLY A 483 -7.61 26.98 15.34
C GLY A 483 -8.58 27.48 16.43
N HIS A 484 -9.70 26.80 16.65
CA HIS A 484 -10.62 27.11 17.74
C HIS A 484 -10.00 26.82 19.10
N ILE A 485 -9.39 25.64 19.28
CA ILE A 485 -8.71 25.26 20.52
C ILE A 485 -7.58 26.26 20.83
N LEU A 486 -6.76 26.61 19.85
CA LEU A 486 -5.72 27.62 20.02
C LEU A 486 -6.25 28.95 20.56
N ARG A 487 -7.40 29.44 20.07
CA ARG A 487 -7.94 30.76 20.45
C ARG A 487 -8.74 30.76 21.75
N HIS A 488 -9.51 29.69 22.00
CA HIS A 488 -10.59 29.71 22.99
C HIS A 488 -10.45 28.68 24.12
N SER A 489 -9.54 27.71 24.00
CA SER A 489 -9.32 26.71 25.07
C SER A 489 -8.29 27.16 26.10
N GLY A 490 -8.22 26.44 27.22
CA GLY A 490 -7.25 26.67 28.28
C GLY A 490 -5.89 25.98 28.02
N PRO A 491 -5.00 25.99 29.02
CA PRO A 491 -3.63 25.48 28.86
C PRO A 491 -3.58 23.96 28.64
N VAL A 492 -4.53 23.17 29.16
CA VAL A 492 -4.51 21.70 29.04
C VAL A 492 -4.75 21.29 27.60
N ALA A 493 -5.82 21.78 26.96
CA ALA A 493 -6.11 21.41 25.58
C ALA A 493 -5.07 21.97 24.61
N ARG A 494 -4.56 23.19 24.83
CA ARG A 494 -3.47 23.75 24.03
C ARG A 494 -2.17 22.95 24.16
N ARG A 495 -1.83 22.47 25.36
CA ARG A 495 -0.67 21.59 25.57
C ARG A 495 -0.82 20.27 24.82
N VAL A 496 -2.00 19.64 24.88
CA VAL A 496 -2.27 18.42 24.12
C VAL A 496 -2.20 18.69 22.61
N LEU A 497 -2.73 19.82 22.14
CA LEU A 497 -2.62 20.25 20.75
C LEU A 497 -1.16 20.41 20.33
N ALA A 498 -0.33 21.10 21.13
CA ALA A 498 1.08 21.30 20.84
C ALA A 498 1.85 19.97 20.70
N GLY A 499 1.48 18.93 21.45
CA GLY A 499 2.08 17.60 21.35
C GLY A 499 1.54 16.73 20.20
N ASN A 500 0.46 17.13 19.52
CA ASN A 500 -0.19 16.32 18.50
C ASN A 500 0.63 16.31 17.19
N PRO A 501 1.07 15.14 16.69
CA PRO A 501 1.97 15.03 15.53
C PRO A 501 1.39 15.58 14.23
N ASP A 502 0.08 15.80 14.14
CA ASP A 502 -0.58 16.30 12.94
C ASP A 502 -0.79 17.82 12.94
N VAL A 503 -0.44 18.50 14.03
CA VAL A 503 -0.47 19.97 14.08
C VAL A 503 0.57 20.57 13.16
N ARG A 504 0.13 21.59 12.42
CA ARG A 504 0.97 22.30 11.46
C ARG A 504 1.99 23.19 12.17
N PRO A 505 3.20 23.39 11.59
CA PRO A 505 4.23 24.26 12.16
C PRO A 505 3.77 25.68 12.52
N ASP A 506 2.93 26.31 11.69
CA ASP A 506 2.42 27.67 11.92
C ASP A 506 1.49 27.76 13.14
N LEU A 507 0.77 26.67 13.45
CA LEU A 507 -0.03 26.59 14.67
C LEU A 507 0.84 26.28 15.90
N LEU A 508 1.90 25.48 15.76
CA LEU A 508 2.86 25.24 16.84
C LEU A 508 3.52 26.55 17.27
N GLU A 509 3.92 27.38 16.32
CA GLU A 509 4.49 28.69 16.59
C GLU A 509 3.53 29.59 17.39
N GLN A 510 2.27 29.68 16.96
CA GLN A 510 1.25 30.45 17.68
C GLN A 510 0.98 29.90 19.09
N LEU A 511 1.06 28.58 19.30
CA LEU A 511 0.93 27.96 20.62
C LEU A 511 2.10 28.35 21.54
N VAL A 512 3.32 28.39 21.02
CA VAL A 512 4.54 28.72 21.79
C VAL A 512 4.59 30.20 22.15
N ILE A 513 4.18 31.09 21.24
CA ILE A 513 4.16 32.56 21.48
C ILE A 513 3.32 32.93 22.71
N GLY A 514 2.35 32.09 23.11
CA GLY A 514 1.56 32.27 24.32
C GLY A 514 2.35 32.23 25.64
N GLY A 515 3.62 31.81 25.64
CA GLY A 515 4.53 31.91 26.78
C GLY A 515 4.38 30.84 27.88
N ASP A 516 3.54 29.83 27.69
CA ASP A 516 3.39 28.72 28.63
C ASP A 516 4.49 27.67 28.39
N GLN A 517 5.34 27.44 29.40
CA GLN A 517 6.47 26.51 29.32
C GLN A 517 6.03 25.06 29.07
N ALA A 518 4.88 24.62 29.59
CA ALA A 518 4.39 23.26 29.37
C ALA A 518 3.88 23.08 27.93
N ILE A 519 3.27 24.12 27.34
CA ILE A 519 2.91 24.14 25.92
C ILE A 519 4.16 24.14 25.04
N ALA A 520 5.15 24.98 25.35
CA ALA A 520 6.43 25.02 24.63
C ALA A 520 7.17 23.68 24.70
N SER A 521 7.16 23.04 25.86
CA SER A 521 7.70 21.70 26.11
C SER A 521 7.01 20.62 25.28
N ALA A 522 5.68 20.67 25.15
CA ALA A 522 4.93 19.77 24.27
C ALA A 522 5.24 20.03 22.79
N ALA A 523 5.30 21.31 22.38
CA ALA A 523 5.65 21.70 21.01
C ALA A 523 7.05 21.25 20.63
N TYR A 524 8.04 21.35 21.54
CA TYR A 524 9.40 20.87 21.30
C TYR A 524 9.44 19.37 20.96
N ARG A 525 8.66 18.56 21.67
CA ARG A 525 8.57 17.10 21.44
C ARG A 525 7.82 16.72 20.17
N ASN A 526 7.07 17.66 19.58
CA ASN A 526 6.30 17.38 18.39
C ASN A 526 7.24 17.01 17.21
N PRO A 527 7.00 15.89 16.51
CA PRO A 527 7.83 15.49 15.37
C PRO A 527 7.80 16.47 14.20
N ARG A 528 6.77 17.32 14.11
CA ARG A 528 6.67 18.39 13.09
C ARG A 528 7.20 19.74 13.56
N CYS A 529 7.71 19.85 14.78
CA CYS A 529 8.29 21.09 15.29
C CYS A 529 9.55 21.45 14.50
N PRO A 530 9.54 22.57 13.74
CA PRO A 530 10.70 22.99 12.96
C PRO A 530 11.90 23.25 13.86
N PHE A 531 13.09 23.05 13.30
CA PHE A 531 14.34 23.31 13.99
C PHE A 531 14.43 24.72 14.59
N ALA A 532 14.04 25.75 13.82
CA ALA A 532 14.03 27.14 14.29
C ALA A 532 13.08 27.37 15.47
N LEU A 533 11.90 26.71 15.47
CA LEU A 533 10.97 26.81 16.59
C LEU A 533 11.54 26.11 17.84
N ARG A 534 12.26 24.99 17.70
CA ARG A 534 12.97 24.35 18.81
C ARG A 534 14.05 25.26 19.40
N GLN A 535 14.79 25.98 18.56
CA GLN A 535 15.75 26.99 19.03
C GLN A 535 15.05 28.13 19.77
N TYR A 536 13.95 28.64 19.21
CA TYR A 536 13.15 29.67 19.87
C TYR A 536 12.66 29.22 21.25
N ILE A 537 12.06 28.03 21.35
CA ILE A 537 11.59 27.44 22.62
C ILE A 537 12.72 27.38 23.66
N LEU A 538 13.91 26.95 23.25
CA LEU A 538 15.06 26.83 24.15
C LEU A 538 15.68 28.19 24.51
N SER A 539 15.47 29.21 23.69
CA SER A 539 15.92 30.58 23.97
C SER A 539 14.99 31.34 24.94
N LEU A 540 13.80 30.81 25.24
CA LEU A 540 12.86 31.43 26.17
C LEU A 540 13.43 31.47 27.60
N ASP A 541 13.02 32.48 28.36
CA ASP A 541 13.35 32.60 29.77
C ASP A 541 12.65 31.49 30.59
N GLY A 542 13.41 30.44 30.86
CA GLY A 542 12.96 29.27 31.61
C GLY A 542 12.45 28.16 30.70
N ILE A 543 13.01 26.98 30.90
CA ILE A 543 12.64 25.74 30.21
C ILE A 543 11.90 24.86 31.22
N ASP A 544 10.81 24.22 30.80
CA ASP A 544 10.13 23.20 31.61
C ASP A 544 11.13 22.17 32.16
N ASP A 545 11.13 21.97 33.49
CA ASP A 545 12.08 21.10 34.19
C ASP A 545 12.09 19.67 33.63
N GLY A 546 10.91 19.18 33.21
CA GLY A 546 10.76 17.88 32.58
C GLY A 546 11.51 17.79 31.25
N LEU A 547 11.33 18.77 30.37
CA LEU A 547 12.09 18.88 29.12
C LEU A 547 13.58 19.06 29.37
N ARG A 548 13.97 19.92 30.31
CA ARG A 548 15.37 20.14 30.68
C ARG A 548 16.05 18.84 31.09
N ALA A 549 15.43 18.07 31.99
CA ALA A 549 15.95 16.77 32.44
C ALA A 549 15.98 15.71 31.32
N GLU A 550 15.06 15.78 30.36
CA GLU A 550 15.08 14.93 29.16
C GLU A 550 16.25 15.27 28.24
N LEU A 551 16.48 16.55 27.96
CA LEU A 551 17.55 17.03 27.10
C LEU A 551 18.95 16.74 27.66
N LEU A 552 19.14 16.88 28.97
CA LEU A 552 20.38 16.48 29.66
C LEU A 552 20.66 14.97 29.59
N ARG A 553 19.65 14.14 29.32
CA ARG A 553 19.80 12.69 29.13
C ARG A 553 19.89 12.28 27.66
N SER A 554 19.48 13.14 26.73
CA SER A 554 19.54 12.84 25.31
C SER A 554 20.94 13.07 24.77
N TYR A 555 21.40 12.11 23.98
CA TYR A 555 22.61 12.24 23.16
C TYR A 555 22.28 12.23 21.68
N ARG A 556 21.01 12.37 21.28
CA ARG A 556 20.63 12.35 19.86
C ARG A 556 20.99 13.67 19.20
N ASP A 557 21.57 13.62 18.01
CA ASP A 557 22.03 14.83 17.29
C ASP A 557 20.89 15.85 17.11
N GLN A 558 19.71 15.37 16.72
CA GLN A 558 18.51 16.19 16.55
C GLN A 558 18.09 17.01 17.79
N ASP A 559 18.50 16.59 18.98
CA ASP A 559 18.19 17.27 20.25
C ASP A 559 19.35 18.17 20.71
N LEU A 560 20.59 17.84 20.34
CA LEU A 560 21.78 18.62 20.73
C LEU A 560 21.89 19.95 19.98
N TRP A 561 21.50 19.99 18.70
CA TRP A 561 21.64 21.19 17.89
C TRP A 561 20.78 22.38 18.34
N PRO A 562 19.48 22.18 18.68
CA PRO A 562 18.68 23.27 19.20
C PRO A 562 19.21 23.86 20.52
N LEU A 563 19.96 23.07 21.33
CA LEU A 563 20.51 23.52 22.62
C LEU A 563 21.48 24.69 22.50
N LEU A 564 22.07 24.92 21.32
CA LEU A 564 22.95 26.06 21.08
C LEU A 564 22.24 27.42 21.26
N ALA A 565 20.91 27.45 21.19
CA ALA A 565 20.11 28.65 21.46
C ALA A 565 19.77 28.85 22.95
N SER A 566 20.03 27.85 23.80
CA SER A 566 19.66 27.86 25.21
C SER A 566 20.53 28.82 26.03
N PRO A 567 19.94 29.62 26.96
CA PRO A 567 20.70 30.35 27.95
C PRO A 567 21.15 29.48 29.14
N ASP A 568 20.65 28.23 29.25
CA ASP A 568 20.95 27.32 30.35
C ASP A 568 22.38 26.77 30.27
N ALA A 569 23.19 27.11 31.27
CA ALA A 569 24.59 26.70 31.34
C ALA A 569 24.78 25.18 31.37
N GLU A 570 23.91 24.42 32.03
CA GLU A 570 24.05 22.95 32.10
C GLU A 570 23.75 22.30 30.76
N LEU A 571 22.74 22.80 30.02
CA LEU A 571 22.44 22.30 28.67
C LEU A 571 23.58 22.61 27.71
N LEU A 572 24.18 23.81 27.77
CA LEU A 572 25.34 24.15 26.95
C LEU A 572 26.56 23.28 27.30
N ARG A 573 26.84 23.06 28.59
CA ARG A 573 27.91 22.15 29.02
C ARG A 573 27.68 20.73 28.53
N HIS A 574 26.44 20.25 28.56
CA HIS A 574 26.07 18.93 28.04
C HIS A 574 26.42 18.78 26.55
N VAL A 575 26.14 19.79 25.73
CA VAL A 575 26.54 19.79 24.30
C VAL A 575 28.06 19.67 24.14
N VAL A 576 28.85 20.44 24.92
CA VAL A 576 30.33 20.34 24.89
C VAL A 576 30.80 18.94 25.31
N GLN A 577 30.13 18.33 26.28
CA GLN A 577 30.50 17.02 26.84
C GLN A 577 30.09 15.84 25.96
N ALA A 578 29.12 16.00 25.06
CA ALA A 578 28.55 14.93 24.23
C ALA A 578 29.53 14.33 23.18
N ARG A 579 30.86 14.51 23.35
CA ARG A 579 32.01 14.04 22.56
C ARG A 579 31.67 13.06 21.43
N ARG A 580 31.82 13.53 20.18
CA ARG A 580 31.80 12.68 18.99
C ARG A 580 33.00 12.98 18.10
N HIS A 581 33.46 11.97 17.38
CA HIS A 581 34.59 12.08 16.44
C HIS A 581 34.21 12.72 15.08
N ASP A 582 33.02 13.31 15.00
CA ASP A 582 32.52 13.95 13.79
C ASP A 582 32.88 15.45 13.79
N PRO A 583 33.49 15.99 12.72
CA PRO A 583 33.78 17.42 12.59
C PRO A 583 32.60 18.34 12.93
N TYR A 584 31.36 17.92 12.62
CA TYR A 584 30.17 18.67 13.00
C TYR A 584 30.00 18.77 14.52
N ALA A 585 30.16 17.67 15.24
CA ALA A 585 30.03 17.67 16.70
C ALA A 585 31.12 18.52 17.37
N GLN A 586 32.32 18.58 16.77
CA GLN A 586 33.37 19.49 17.22
C GLN A 586 32.95 20.96 17.06
N TRP A 587 32.39 21.34 15.91
CA TRP A 587 31.82 22.68 15.70
C TRP A 587 30.71 22.99 16.72
N ALA A 588 29.80 22.03 16.97
CA ALA A 588 28.75 22.14 17.99
C ALA A 588 29.32 22.46 19.38
N ALA A 589 30.33 21.70 19.78
CA ALA A 589 30.98 21.84 21.08
C ALA A 589 31.68 23.19 21.19
N LEU A 590 32.39 23.64 20.15
CA LEU A 590 33.01 24.97 20.12
C LEU A 590 31.96 26.08 20.18
N ARG A 591 30.84 25.94 19.47
CA ARG A 591 29.74 26.91 19.47
C ARG A 591 29.04 26.97 20.83
N ALA A 592 28.80 25.83 21.46
CA ALA A 592 28.24 25.73 22.80
C ALA A 592 29.18 26.34 23.85
N ALA A 593 30.49 26.05 23.77
CA ALA A 593 31.49 26.65 24.65
C ALA A 593 31.58 28.17 24.48
N HIS A 594 31.59 28.66 23.23
CA HIS A 594 31.56 30.09 22.93
C HIS A 594 30.33 30.75 23.56
N ARG A 595 29.14 30.18 23.34
CA ARG A 595 27.89 30.71 23.88
C ARG A 595 27.85 30.68 25.41
N LEU A 596 28.36 29.61 26.02
CA LEU A 596 28.47 29.49 27.47
C LEU A 596 29.37 30.58 28.05
N ALA A 597 30.52 30.84 27.43
CA ALA A 597 31.43 31.90 27.87
C ALA A 597 30.87 33.31 27.62
N GLU A 598 30.12 33.52 26.53
CA GLU A 598 29.46 34.78 26.22
C GLU A 598 28.39 35.15 27.26
N LEU A 599 27.57 34.18 27.67
CA LEU A 599 26.46 34.40 28.59
C LEU A 599 26.89 34.39 30.06
N HIS A 600 27.85 33.53 30.44
CA HIS A 600 28.19 33.25 31.83
C HIS A 600 29.66 33.56 32.18
N GLY A 601 30.43 34.12 31.25
CA GLY A 601 31.86 34.43 31.41
C GLY A 601 32.78 33.23 31.15
N VAL A 602 34.06 33.50 30.88
CA VAL A 602 35.08 32.48 30.55
C VAL A 602 35.28 31.46 31.69
N SER A 603 35.06 31.85 32.95
CA SER A 603 35.11 30.92 34.09
C SER A 603 34.06 29.81 34.02
N ALA A 604 32.96 30.00 33.27
CA ALA A 604 31.95 28.96 33.07
C ALA A 604 32.48 27.75 32.28
N LEU A 605 33.63 27.90 31.60
CA LEU A 605 34.33 26.83 30.88
C LEU A 605 35.13 25.89 31.80
N GLU A 606 35.25 26.20 33.08
CA GLU A 606 35.91 25.32 34.05
C GLU A 606 35.19 23.96 34.15
N GLY A 607 35.98 22.88 34.23
CA GLY A 607 35.45 21.51 34.27
C GLY A 607 35.01 20.93 32.91
N LEU A 608 35.04 21.72 31.83
CA LEU A 608 34.79 21.19 30.49
C LEU A 608 35.94 20.29 30.00
N PRO A 609 35.64 19.31 29.12
CA PRO A 609 36.66 18.47 28.51
C PRO A 609 37.76 19.30 27.84
N SER A 610 39.02 18.90 28.01
CA SER A 610 40.14 19.54 27.33
C SER A 610 40.00 19.41 25.81
N VAL A 611 39.96 20.58 25.18
CA VAL A 611 39.90 20.85 23.74
C VAL A 611 40.81 22.06 23.54
N PRO A 612 41.79 22.03 22.62
CA PRO A 612 42.84 23.06 22.55
C PRO A 612 42.31 24.49 22.56
N GLU A 613 41.21 24.73 21.86
CA GLU A 613 40.57 26.03 21.73
C GLU A 613 39.87 26.48 23.03
N ILE A 614 39.24 25.54 23.75
CA ILE A 614 38.65 25.80 25.07
C ILE A 614 39.76 26.05 26.11
N ASP A 615 40.87 25.30 26.02
CA ASP A 615 42.03 25.45 26.91
C ASP A 615 42.70 26.81 26.70
N ALA A 616 42.88 27.23 25.45
CA ALA A 616 43.41 28.54 25.09
C ALA A 616 42.50 29.68 25.61
N ALA A 617 41.18 29.55 25.45
CA ALA A 617 40.24 30.54 25.97
C ALA A 617 40.32 30.67 27.50
N ARG A 618 40.43 29.53 28.21
CA ARG A 618 40.63 29.50 29.67
C ARG A 618 41.96 30.15 30.09
N GLN A 619 43.06 29.79 29.45
CA GLN A 619 44.40 30.31 29.76
C GLN A 619 44.51 31.83 29.53
N HIS A 620 43.89 32.32 28.46
CA HIS A 620 43.91 33.75 28.12
C HIS A 620 42.84 34.57 28.85
N GLY A 621 41.89 33.92 29.54
CA GLY A 621 40.74 34.60 30.12
C GLY A 621 39.89 35.35 29.08
N SER A 622 39.85 34.87 27.84
CA SER A 622 39.24 35.56 26.69
C SER A 622 38.49 34.59 25.78
N ILE A 623 37.38 35.04 25.18
CA ILE A 623 36.57 34.25 24.23
C ILE A 623 37.24 34.20 22.84
N ALA A 624 38.19 35.10 22.55
CA ALA A 624 38.79 35.25 21.23
C ALA A 624 39.31 33.94 20.58
N PRO A 625 39.97 33.01 21.31
CA PRO A 625 40.39 31.73 20.73
C PRO A 625 39.22 30.87 20.23
N LEU A 626 38.07 30.89 20.91
CA LEU A 626 36.86 30.19 20.45
C LEU A 626 36.26 30.85 19.22
N THR A 627 36.27 32.19 19.17
CA THR A 627 35.79 32.95 18.01
C THR A 627 36.63 32.64 16.76
N GLU A 628 37.97 32.65 16.88
CA GLU A 628 38.90 32.32 15.80
C GLU A 628 38.74 30.87 15.32
N ALA A 629 38.56 29.94 16.26
CA ALA A 629 38.32 28.54 15.94
C ALA A 629 37.01 28.33 15.18
N LEU A 630 35.92 28.98 15.60
CA LEU A 630 34.63 28.90 14.91
C LEU A 630 34.71 29.49 13.51
N GLN A 631 35.39 30.63 13.33
CA GLN A 631 35.64 31.20 12.00
C GLN A 631 36.40 30.23 11.09
N THR A 632 37.38 29.53 11.64
CA THR A 632 38.14 28.50 10.91
C THR A 632 37.25 27.30 10.56
N CYS A 633 36.44 26.80 11.49
CA CYS A 633 35.53 25.70 11.23
C CYS A 633 34.45 26.08 10.19
N ASP A 634 33.86 27.26 10.27
CA ASP A 634 32.87 27.76 9.32
C ASP A 634 33.48 27.87 7.90
N LEU A 635 34.74 28.32 7.82
CA LEU A 635 35.51 28.40 6.58
C LEU A 635 35.76 27.01 5.97
N GLU A 636 36.28 26.07 6.76
CA GLU A 636 36.56 24.70 6.30
C GLU A 636 35.28 23.96 5.92
N TRP A 637 34.19 24.20 6.64
CA TRP A 637 32.90 23.62 6.32
C TRP A 637 32.31 24.17 5.02
N ALA A 638 32.38 25.48 4.82
CA ALA A 638 31.98 26.12 3.57
C ALA A 638 32.78 25.56 2.38
N LYS A 639 34.10 25.34 2.55
CA LYS A 639 34.93 24.69 1.52
C LYS A 639 34.49 23.26 1.24
N ALA A 640 34.30 22.43 2.27
CA ALA A 640 33.87 21.04 2.11
C ALA A 640 32.50 20.91 1.42
N LEU A 641 31.56 21.81 1.72
CA LEU A 641 30.24 21.86 1.06
C LEU A 641 30.37 22.21 -0.43
N VAL A 642 31.24 23.16 -0.76
CA VAL A 642 31.53 23.56 -2.15
C VAL A 642 32.18 22.39 -2.92
N GLU A 643 33.10 21.67 -2.30
CA GLU A 643 33.76 20.50 -2.91
C GLU A 643 32.80 19.32 -3.11
N ALA A 644 31.95 19.01 -2.12
CA ALA A 644 31.06 17.86 -2.15
C ALA A 644 29.93 17.98 -3.19
N THR A 645 29.50 19.19 -3.53
CA THR A 645 28.41 19.41 -4.49
C THR A 645 28.84 19.26 -5.96
N GLY A 646 30.16 19.21 -6.24
CA GLY A 646 30.69 18.95 -7.59
C GLY A 646 30.26 19.96 -8.66
N ILE A 647 29.69 21.11 -8.27
CA ILE A 647 29.18 22.10 -9.21
C ILE A 647 30.36 22.95 -9.71
N PRO A 648 30.66 22.97 -11.01
CA PRO A 648 31.70 23.83 -11.56
C PRO A 648 31.19 25.29 -11.58
N TYR A 649 31.42 26.03 -10.50
CA TYR A 649 31.06 27.44 -10.42
C TYR A 649 32.22 28.36 -10.81
N ARG A 650 31.91 29.38 -11.62
CA ARG A 650 32.83 30.42 -12.11
C ARG A 650 33.12 31.55 -11.11
N ARG A 651 32.66 31.43 -9.85
CA ARG A 651 33.10 32.30 -8.76
C ARG A 651 34.00 31.48 -7.87
N THR A 652 35.18 32.01 -7.59
CA THR A 652 36.21 31.27 -6.86
C THR A 652 35.67 30.87 -5.48
N PRO A 653 36.10 29.73 -4.91
CA PRO A 653 35.70 29.28 -3.57
C PRO A 653 35.79 30.41 -2.52
N GLU A 654 36.74 31.33 -2.67
CA GLU A 654 36.91 32.50 -1.82
C GLU A 654 35.73 33.48 -1.87
N GLY A 655 34.99 33.57 -2.98
CA GLY A 655 33.83 34.47 -3.12
C GLY A 655 32.55 33.95 -2.47
N ILE A 656 32.36 32.62 -2.41
CA ILE A 656 31.26 32.00 -1.65
C ILE A 656 31.58 32.01 -0.16
N VAL A 657 32.84 31.72 0.18
CA VAL A 657 33.37 31.89 1.54
C VAL A 657 33.23 33.33 2.03
N ALA A 658 33.59 34.33 1.22
CA ALA A 658 33.45 35.74 1.57
C ALA A 658 31.99 36.17 1.71
N ALA A 659 31.08 35.61 0.90
CA ALA A 659 29.65 35.85 1.05
C ALA A 659 29.09 35.17 2.32
N LEU A 660 29.46 33.93 2.62
CA LEU A 660 29.03 33.22 3.83
C LEU A 660 29.60 33.79 5.14
N ALA A 661 30.73 34.51 5.04
CA ALA A 661 31.40 35.22 6.12
C ALA A 661 30.93 36.69 6.30
N ASP A 662 30.06 37.20 5.41
CA ASP A 662 29.52 38.57 5.50
C ASP A 662 28.39 38.63 6.57
N PRO A 663 28.52 39.43 7.64
CA PRO A 663 27.45 39.61 8.62
C PRO A 663 26.20 40.33 8.04
N GLY A 664 26.29 40.92 6.84
CA GLY A 664 25.20 41.53 6.08
C GLY A 664 24.59 40.65 4.99
N LEU A 665 24.82 39.33 5.03
CA LEU A 665 24.42 38.38 3.98
C LEU A 665 22.93 38.49 3.60
N ASP A 666 22.66 38.74 2.32
CA ASP A 666 21.30 38.71 1.77
C ASP A 666 20.80 37.26 1.68
N TRP A 667 20.16 36.80 2.76
CA TRP A 667 19.57 35.47 2.88
C TRP A 667 18.58 35.13 1.77
N ARG A 668 17.93 36.12 1.14
CA ARG A 668 17.01 35.87 0.01
C ARG A 668 17.78 35.51 -1.24
N ALA A 669 18.92 36.15 -1.50
CA ALA A 669 19.80 35.81 -2.62
C ALA A 669 20.40 34.40 -2.46
N VAL A 670 20.80 34.03 -1.24
CA VAL A 670 21.34 32.69 -0.93
C VAL A 670 20.26 31.61 -1.03
N ALA A 671 19.06 31.85 -0.50
CA ALA A 671 17.91 30.95 -0.65
C ALA A 671 17.46 30.80 -2.12
N ALA A 672 17.61 31.86 -2.94
CA ALA A 672 17.36 31.79 -4.37
C ALA A 672 18.41 30.96 -5.12
N ALA A 673 19.69 31.07 -4.75
CA ALA A 673 20.78 30.26 -5.32
C ALA A 673 20.66 28.76 -4.94
N GLY A 674 20.19 28.47 -3.71
CA GLY A 674 19.92 27.11 -3.22
C GLY A 674 18.75 26.38 -3.89
N ARG A 675 17.97 27.02 -4.79
CA ARG A 675 16.89 26.38 -5.56
C ARG A 675 17.37 25.62 -6.80
N HIS A 676 18.69 25.56 -7.05
CA HIS A 676 19.27 24.75 -8.13
C HIS A 676 19.38 23.28 -7.69
N ARG A 677 18.84 22.37 -8.51
CA ARG A 677 18.38 21.01 -8.13
C ARG A 677 19.45 20.09 -7.51
N ASP A 678 20.72 20.31 -7.82
CA ASP A 678 21.82 19.45 -7.34
C ASP A 678 22.46 19.95 -6.03
N ALA A 679 22.18 21.19 -5.62
CA ALA A 679 22.68 21.80 -4.39
C ALA A 679 21.60 21.93 -3.29
N SER A 680 20.31 21.83 -3.65
CA SER A 680 19.19 22.24 -2.79
C SER A 680 19.05 21.44 -1.50
N ASP A 681 19.26 20.13 -1.54
CA ASP A 681 19.02 19.29 -0.36
C ASP A 681 20.15 19.41 0.68
N GLN A 682 21.41 19.49 0.24
CA GLN A 682 22.56 19.66 1.14
C GLN A 682 22.71 21.11 1.61
N ILE A 683 22.71 22.09 0.69
CA ILE A 683 22.82 23.51 1.06
C ILE A 683 21.58 23.95 1.84
N GLY A 684 20.38 23.49 1.47
CA GLY A 684 19.15 23.79 2.20
C GLY A 684 19.12 23.20 3.63
N HIS A 685 19.65 21.99 3.84
CA HIS A 685 19.75 21.42 5.19
C HIS A 685 20.76 22.18 6.06
N VAL A 686 21.88 22.59 5.46
CA VAL A 686 22.96 23.36 6.08
C VAL A 686 22.54 24.79 6.43
N LEU A 687 21.89 25.51 5.51
CA LEU A 687 21.39 26.86 5.77
C LEU A 687 20.31 26.87 6.85
N LYS A 688 19.44 25.84 6.90
CA LYS A 688 18.42 25.66 7.95
C LYS A 688 19.00 25.42 9.35
N GLN A 689 20.28 25.07 9.48
CA GLN A 689 20.96 24.81 10.74
C GLN A 689 21.71 26.03 11.28
N ARG A 690 21.82 27.12 10.51
CA ARG A 690 22.46 28.36 10.96
C ARG A 690 21.54 29.14 11.91
N PRO A 691 22.03 29.60 13.08
CA PRO A 691 21.22 30.29 14.09
C PRO A 691 20.76 31.69 13.67
N ASP A 692 21.39 32.28 12.65
CA ASP A 692 21.05 33.58 12.05
C ASP A 692 20.16 33.44 10.80
N TYR A 693 19.74 32.23 10.44
CA TYR A 693 18.86 31.99 9.31
C TYR A 693 17.43 32.50 9.60
N PRO A 694 16.88 33.44 8.80
CA PRO A 694 15.56 34.00 9.06
C PRO A 694 14.47 32.92 9.05
N VAL A 695 13.66 32.87 10.11
CA VAL A 695 12.58 31.89 10.31
C VAL A 695 11.62 31.88 9.11
N GLU A 696 11.35 33.06 8.54
CA GLU A 696 10.41 33.26 7.43
C GLU A 696 10.86 32.58 6.12
N LEU A 697 12.16 32.35 5.93
CA LEU A 697 12.73 31.68 4.75
C LEU A 697 12.76 30.15 4.90
N ALA A 698 12.95 29.65 6.14
CA ALA A 698 12.94 28.22 6.45
C ALA A 698 11.60 27.55 6.16
N LEU A 699 10.52 28.28 6.37
CA LEU A 699 9.14 27.81 6.27
C LEU A 699 8.64 27.66 4.83
N GLN A 700 9.33 28.25 3.84
CA GLN A 700 8.92 28.22 2.43
C GLN A 700 9.37 26.97 1.64
N GLN A 701 10.07 26.01 2.26
CA GLN A 701 10.70 24.88 1.54
C GLN A 701 10.31 23.50 2.14
N ILE A 702 9.35 22.81 1.51
CA ILE A 702 8.91 21.43 1.83
C ILE A 702 9.66 20.43 0.93
N PRO A 703 10.32 19.36 1.45
CA PRO A 703 10.99 18.36 0.62
C PRO A 703 10.03 17.22 0.16
N PRO A 704 10.23 16.65 -1.05
CA PRO A 704 9.50 15.45 -1.50
C PRO A 704 10.09 14.16 -0.90
N GLN A 705 9.23 13.24 -0.45
CA GLN A 705 9.62 11.93 0.09
C GLN A 705 10.09 10.96 -1.02
N ARG A 706 11.16 10.19 -0.75
CA ARG A 706 11.63 9.06 -1.58
C ARG A 706 11.33 7.73 -0.88
N THR A 707 10.71 6.79 -1.59
CA THR A 707 10.59 5.37 -1.22
C THR A 707 11.62 4.53 -1.98
N SER A 708 12.21 3.55 -1.31
CA SER A 708 13.26 2.66 -1.81
C SER A 708 12.75 1.23 -1.99
N GLU A 709 12.88 0.68 -3.19
CA GLU A 709 12.77 -0.78 -3.40
C GLU A 709 13.97 -1.27 -4.22
N ARG A 710 14.71 -2.23 -3.65
CA ARG A 710 15.80 -2.99 -4.29
C ARG A 710 15.26 -4.37 -4.65
N ALA A 711 15.36 -4.78 -5.92
CA ALA A 711 15.06 -6.13 -6.37
C ALA A 711 16.33 -7.03 -6.40
N HIS A 712 16.18 -8.30 -6.00
CA HIS A 712 17.21 -9.35 -6.02
C HIS A 712 17.22 -10.13 -7.36
N PRO A 713 18.37 -10.72 -7.78
CA PRO A 713 18.48 -11.48 -9.03
C PRO A 713 18.44 -13.01 -8.79
N VAL A 714 17.49 -13.70 -9.42
CA VAL A 714 17.53 -15.16 -9.63
C VAL A 714 17.13 -15.42 -11.09
N ALA A 715 18.13 -15.54 -11.98
CA ALA A 715 17.91 -16.01 -13.35
C ALA A 715 19.22 -16.55 -13.92
N ASP A 716 19.56 -17.79 -13.54
CA ASP A 716 20.59 -18.56 -14.21
C ASP A 716 20.20 -20.05 -14.18
N SER A 717 19.61 -20.58 -15.27
CA SER A 717 19.45 -22.03 -15.42
C SER A 717 19.42 -22.50 -16.88
N ARG A 718 20.24 -23.52 -17.15
CA ARG A 718 20.46 -24.31 -18.39
C ARG A 718 19.20 -24.77 -19.16
N LEU A 719 18.00 -24.68 -18.58
CA LEU A 719 16.75 -25.04 -19.27
C LEU A 719 16.41 -24.07 -20.41
N GLY A 720 16.76 -22.79 -20.27
CA GLY A 720 16.59 -21.79 -21.33
C GLY A 720 17.52 -21.99 -22.53
N GLU A 721 18.65 -22.71 -22.37
CA GLU A 721 19.56 -23.03 -23.48
C GLU A 721 19.08 -24.24 -24.31
N LEU A 722 18.47 -25.23 -23.66
CA LEU A 722 17.86 -26.39 -24.33
C LEU A 722 16.61 -26.03 -25.15
N HIS A 723 15.85 -25.02 -24.72
CA HIS A 723 14.71 -24.50 -25.49
C HIS A 723 15.18 -23.66 -26.69
N ARG A 724 16.20 -22.80 -26.49
CA ARG A 724 16.78 -21.98 -27.57
C ARG A 724 17.44 -22.82 -28.66
N SER A 725 18.00 -24.00 -28.36
CA SER A 725 18.53 -24.86 -29.43
C SER A 725 17.45 -25.51 -30.30
N TYR A 726 16.18 -25.53 -29.87
CA TYR A 726 15.05 -26.09 -30.63
C TYR A 726 14.13 -25.06 -31.29
N VAL A 727 13.97 -23.86 -30.70
CA VAL A 727 12.97 -22.87 -31.15
C VAL A 727 13.56 -21.72 -31.97
N THR A 728 14.87 -21.46 -31.90
CA THR A 728 15.48 -20.27 -32.53
C THR A 728 15.80 -20.43 -34.03
N ALA A 729 14.92 -21.07 -34.78
CA ALA A 729 14.84 -20.94 -36.22
C ALA A 729 13.50 -20.30 -36.60
N ALA A 730 13.54 -18.96 -36.76
CA ALA A 730 12.48 -18.06 -37.21
C ALA A 730 11.38 -17.70 -36.18
N LEU A 731 11.35 -16.43 -35.75
CA LEU A 731 10.15 -15.56 -35.79
C LEU A 731 10.52 -14.11 -35.39
N PRO A 732 10.34 -13.11 -36.26
CA PRO A 732 10.31 -11.68 -35.90
C PRO A 732 8.98 -11.35 -35.21
N GLY A 733 9.00 -10.60 -34.09
CA GLY A 733 7.79 -10.01 -33.50
C GLY A 733 7.55 -10.19 -32.00
N THR A 734 8.49 -10.76 -31.24
CA THR A 734 8.31 -10.96 -29.80
C THR A 734 8.66 -9.70 -29.00
N PRO A 735 7.79 -9.18 -28.11
CA PRO A 735 8.06 -7.96 -27.34
C PRO A 735 9.18 -8.15 -26.31
N VAL A 736 10.03 -7.13 -26.17
CA VAL A 736 11.16 -7.08 -25.21
C VAL A 736 10.64 -6.66 -23.83
N VAL A 737 10.91 -7.45 -22.79
CA VAL A 737 10.45 -7.18 -21.41
C VAL A 737 11.39 -6.20 -20.69
N TRP A 738 10.82 -5.44 -19.75
CA TRP A 738 11.40 -4.31 -19.00
C TRP A 738 12.85 -4.49 -18.49
N ALA A 739 13.20 -5.65 -17.93
CA ALA A 739 14.53 -5.88 -17.35
C ALA A 739 15.65 -5.94 -18.41
N ASP A 740 15.29 -6.21 -19.67
CA ASP A 740 16.25 -6.41 -20.75
C ASP A 740 16.48 -5.14 -21.58
N GLY A 741 15.48 -4.25 -21.70
CA GLY A 741 15.58 -3.07 -22.57
C GLY A 741 16.78 -2.15 -22.28
N VAL A 742 16.99 -1.75 -21.01
CA VAL A 742 18.13 -0.89 -20.63
C VAL A 742 19.46 -1.64 -20.77
N ARG A 743 19.47 -2.95 -20.54
CA ARG A 743 20.68 -3.78 -20.70
C ARG A 743 21.05 -3.92 -22.18
N LEU A 744 20.09 -4.19 -23.05
CA LEU A 744 20.27 -4.30 -24.50
C LEU A 744 20.71 -2.97 -25.11
N LEU A 745 20.15 -1.85 -24.65
CA LEU A 745 20.60 -0.50 -25.04
C LEU A 745 22.04 -0.22 -24.59
N ARG A 746 22.41 -0.58 -23.35
CA ARG A 746 23.79 -0.41 -22.84
C ARG A 746 24.80 -1.34 -23.52
N ALA A 747 24.37 -2.54 -23.90
CA ALA A 747 25.18 -3.52 -24.62
C ALA A 747 25.31 -3.19 -26.11
N GLY A 748 24.60 -2.18 -26.61
CA GLY A 748 24.57 -1.81 -28.03
C GLY A 748 23.88 -2.85 -28.92
N THR A 749 23.18 -3.81 -28.32
CA THR A 749 22.46 -4.89 -29.04
C THR A 749 21.15 -4.38 -29.65
N LEU A 750 20.65 -3.25 -29.16
CA LEU A 750 19.45 -2.60 -29.65
C LEU A 750 19.71 -1.09 -29.69
N THR A 751 19.31 -0.42 -30.77
CA THR A 751 19.40 1.03 -30.87
C THR A 751 18.21 1.69 -30.19
N THR A 752 18.35 2.97 -29.80
CA THR A 752 17.23 3.72 -29.22
C THR A 752 16.01 3.80 -30.15
N ALA A 753 16.25 3.92 -31.47
CA ALA A 753 15.18 3.97 -32.46
C ALA A 753 14.41 2.64 -32.55
N GLU A 754 15.13 1.51 -32.56
CA GLU A 754 14.51 0.17 -32.54
C GLU A 754 13.74 -0.05 -31.23
N PHE A 755 14.25 0.44 -30.09
CA PHE A 755 13.56 0.31 -28.81
C PHE A 755 12.25 1.09 -28.78
N LEU A 756 12.28 2.34 -29.28
CA LEU A 756 11.10 3.22 -29.39
C LEU A 756 10.03 2.63 -30.30
N ALA A 757 10.42 1.96 -31.39
CA ALA A 757 9.51 1.39 -32.37
C ALA A 757 8.92 0.04 -31.93
N ALA A 758 9.68 -0.78 -31.19
CA ALA A 758 9.28 -2.16 -30.88
C ALA A 758 8.71 -2.35 -29.47
N SER A 759 8.88 -1.39 -28.56
CA SER A 759 8.51 -1.56 -27.14
C SER A 759 7.23 -0.81 -26.78
N PRO A 760 6.43 -1.34 -25.84
CA PRO A 760 5.27 -0.62 -25.32
C PRO A 760 5.66 0.76 -24.77
N ALA A 761 4.85 1.78 -25.06
CA ALA A 761 5.12 3.17 -24.71
C ALA A 761 5.36 3.37 -23.20
N TYR A 762 4.61 2.63 -22.37
CA TYR A 762 4.81 2.62 -20.92
C TYR A 762 6.24 2.16 -20.54
N THR A 763 6.71 1.06 -21.14
CA THR A 763 8.05 0.51 -20.90
C THR A 763 9.13 1.49 -21.34
N VAL A 764 8.96 2.12 -22.50
CA VAL A 764 9.89 3.15 -23.01
C VAL A 764 10.00 4.34 -22.05
N VAL A 765 8.87 4.90 -21.62
CA VAL A 765 8.82 6.06 -20.72
C VAL A 765 9.37 5.72 -19.33
N GLN A 766 9.13 4.51 -18.84
CA GLN A 766 9.70 4.06 -17.56
C GLN A 766 11.21 3.82 -17.65
N CYS A 767 11.70 3.19 -18.72
CA CYS A 767 13.14 3.01 -18.95
C CYS A 767 13.86 4.36 -19.09
N ALA A 768 13.24 5.33 -19.75
CA ALA A 768 13.75 6.69 -19.90
C ALA A 768 14.06 7.35 -18.54
N ALA A 769 13.23 7.16 -17.52
CA ALA A 769 13.46 7.70 -16.17
C ALA A 769 14.78 7.24 -15.54
N SER A 770 15.28 6.06 -15.95
CA SER A 770 16.52 5.45 -15.43
C SER A 770 17.72 5.51 -16.40
N TYR A 771 17.51 5.98 -17.65
CA TYR A 771 18.54 6.01 -18.69
C TYR A 771 18.56 7.36 -19.44
N PRO A 772 19.43 8.31 -19.03
CA PRO A 772 19.45 9.68 -19.55
C PRO A 772 19.57 9.84 -21.08
N PRO A 773 20.28 8.97 -21.83
CA PRO A 773 20.27 9.03 -23.29
C PRO A 773 18.89 8.77 -23.89
N LEU A 774 18.19 7.72 -23.43
CA LEU A 774 16.83 7.42 -23.86
C LEU A 774 15.85 8.51 -23.43
N ALA A 775 15.99 9.09 -22.23
CA ALA A 775 15.16 10.23 -21.80
C ALA A 775 15.24 11.43 -22.76
N ARG A 776 16.44 11.75 -23.27
CA ARG A 776 16.60 12.85 -24.23
C ARG A 776 15.94 12.54 -25.57
N GLU A 777 16.01 11.30 -26.03
CA GLU A 777 15.37 10.84 -27.26
C GLU A 777 13.84 10.83 -27.13
N VAL A 778 13.32 10.27 -26.03
CA VAL A 778 11.88 10.25 -25.73
C VAL A 778 11.33 11.67 -25.61
N ALA A 779 12.03 12.57 -24.91
CA ALA A 779 11.62 13.96 -24.81
C ALA A 779 11.56 14.66 -26.17
N ARG A 780 12.56 14.42 -27.02
CA ARG A 780 12.62 15.00 -28.37
C ARG A 780 11.50 14.43 -29.24
N TYR A 781 11.28 13.12 -29.16
CA TYR A 781 10.22 12.42 -29.89
C TYR A 781 8.84 12.97 -29.50
N LEU A 782 8.52 12.99 -28.21
CA LEU A 782 7.25 13.49 -27.70
C LEU A 782 6.99 14.96 -28.07
N ARG A 783 8.01 15.84 -28.02
CA ARG A 783 7.87 17.24 -28.45
C ARG A 783 7.70 17.39 -29.95
N THR A 784 8.45 16.62 -30.73
CA THR A 784 8.35 16.66 -32.20
C THR A 784 6.99 16.17 -32.65
N GLU A 785 6.50 15.11 -32.00
CA GLU A 785 5.19 14.60 -32.28
C GLU A 785 4.12 15.51 -31.69
N LEU A 786 3.91 15.54 -30.38
CA LEU A 786 2.75 16.21 -29.76
C LEU A 786 2.76 17.75 -29.88
N GLY A 787 3.90 18.36 -30.22
CA GLY A 787 4.05 19.81 -30.29
C GLY A 787 3.77 20.48 -28.93
N ASP A 788 3.22 21.69 -28.98
CA ASP A 788 2.83 22.49 -27.80
C ASP A 788 1.34 22.31 -27.44
N SER A 789 0.65 21.31 -28.01
CA SER A 789 -0.78 21.08 -27.77
C SER A 789 -1.02 20.44 -26.40
N VAL A 790 -1.47 21.23 -25.41
CA VAL A 790 -1.82 20.74 -24.06
C VAL A 790 -2.76 19.54 -24.12
N ASP A 791 -3.78 19.59 -25.00
CA ASP A 791 -4.77 18.51 -25.12
C ASP A 791 -4.16 17.21 -25.65
N ALA A 792 -3.21 17.29 -26.61
CA ALA A 792 -2.54 16.10 -27.14
C ALA A 792 -1.66 15.45 -26.05
N TRP A 793 -0.98 16.28 -25.24
CA TRP A 793 -0.23 15.79 -24.09
C TRP A 793 -1.13 15.15 -23.01
N VAL A 794 -2.31 15.73 -22.73
CA VAL A 794 -3.29 15.14 -21.81
C VAL A 794 -3.80 13.80 -22.31
N VAL A 795 -4.13 13.67 -23.60
CA VAL A 795 -4.57 12.40 -24.20
C VAL A 795 -3.47 11.34 -24.11
N ALA A 796 -2.25 11.67 -24.50
CA ALA A 796 -1.10 10.76 -24.38
C ALA A 796 -0.85 10.31 -22.93
N ALA A 797 -0.92 11.26 -21.97
CA ALA A 797 -0.77 10.98 -20.55
C ALA A 797 -1.84 10.01 -20.03
N ARG A 798 -3.11 10.20 -20.41
CA ARG A 798 -4.21 9.30 -20.04
C ARG A 798 -4.05 7.92 -20.66
N MET A 799 -3.67 7.83 -21.93
CA MET A 799 -3.41 6.54 -22.60
C MET A 799 -2.32 5.73 -21.89
N LEU A 800 -1.22 6.37 -21.47
CA LEU A 800 -0.17 5.72 -20.67
C LEU A 800 -0.65 5.34 -19.26
N GLY A 801 -1.58 6.11 -18.68
CA GLY A 801 -2.20 5.84 -17.38
C GLY A 801 -3.08 4.60 -17.35
N HIS A 802 -3.72 4.27 -18.49
CA HIS A 802 -4.62 3.12 -18.61
C HIS A 802 -3.92 1.79 -18.90
N GLY A 803 -2.58 1.76 -18.97
CA GLY A 803 -1.80 0.53 -19.14
C GLY A 803 -2.01 -0.17 -20.49
N VAL A 804 -2.44 0.57 -21.51
CA VAL A 804 -2.58 0.05 -22.87
C VAL A 804 -1.19 -0.33 -23.41
N LEU A 805 -1.11 -1.31 -24.31
CA LEU A 805 0.14 -1.83 -24.90
C LEU A 805 0.65 -1.15 -26.20
N PRO A 806 0.19 0.03 -26.68
CA PRO A 806 0.69 0.58 -27.92
C PRO A 806 2.14 1.05 -27.77
N THR A 807 2.83 1.14 -28.90
CA THR A 807 4.17 1.72 -28.99
C THR A 807 4.12 3.24 -28.80
N LEU A 808 5.25 3.87 -28.49
CA LEU A 808 5.28 5.32 -28.29
C LEU A 808 4.77 6.10 -29.54
N PRO A 809 5.10 5.69 -30.78
CA PRO A 809 4.53 6.29 -31.98
C PRO A 809 3.01 6.22 -32.11
N GLU A 810 2.44 5.06 -31.77
CA GLU A 810 0.99 4.86 -31.81
C GLU A 810 0.27 5.75 -30.79
N VAL A 811 0.83 5.90 -29.57
CA VAL A 811 0.30 6.81 -28.56
C VAL A 811 0.32 8.25 -29.09
N THR A 812 1.43 8.70 -29.65
CA THR A 812 1.54 10.09 -30.14
C THR A 812 0.66 10.36 -31.35
N ALA A 813 0.53 9.39 -32.27
CA ALA A 813 -0.35 9.51 -33.43
C ALA A 813 -1.83 9.56 -33.01
N THR A 814 -2.23 8.69 -32.08
CA THR A 814 -3.60 8.67 -31.54
C THR A 814 -3.92 9.96 -30.79
N ALA A 815 -2.99 10.43 -29.96
CA ALA A 815 -3.15 11.67 -29.21
C ALA A 815 -3.27 12.90 -30.10
N LYS A 816 -2.53 12.95 -31.21
CA LYS A 816 -2.69 13.98 -32.24
C LYS A 816 -4.04 13.91 -32.93
N ALA A 817 -4.48 12.72 -33.30
CA ALA A 817 -5.72 12.54 -34.05
C ALA A 817 -6.98 12.83 -33.19
N ALA A 818 -6.86 12.70 -31.87
CA ALA A 818 -7.93 12.97 -30.92
C ALA A 818 -8.15 14.47 -30.64
N VAL A 819 -7.19 15.33 -30.99
CA VAL A 819 -7.25 16.80 -30.88
C VAL A 819 -7.57 17.39 -32.24
#